data_AF-A0A0N7LQD4-F1
#
_entry.id   AF-A0A0N7LQD4-F1
#
_cell.length_a   1.000
_cell.length_b   1.000
_cell.length_c   1.000
_cell.angle_alpha   90.00
_cell.angle_beta   90.00
_cell.angle_gamma   90.00
#
_symmetry.space_group_name_H-M   'P 1'
#
loop_
_entity.id
_entity.type
_entity.pdbx_description
1 polymer ?
#
loop_
_entity_poly.entity_id
_entity_poly.type
_entity_poly.pdbx_seq_one_letter_code
_entity_poly.pdbx_strand_id
1 'polypeptide(L)'
;MIYVEVGTRSLRSFDTQLIFAEQLAARGFSVCIDADYLPEDAGRGRIYEAAKFLVDPGENKAQTVFVLGAEAIDDFLLASLRNKQLDPSVPVVATGRFMTQQSYIAAKARLAYALGREAQVIDLTDFQPRPVLPSTSSPLVADVRPVSRRSKRVVPNVTLVLGSMELDNPETLSCFSRMSSQSGYNLKLIVSGAQNEAIKASPFHDLPTYLYTGLSPLTLAISTDILAMFGNGIAGVRMAAFAVELIATGGVAIDCTDDEVLMSSGAPALLGPKTPFALDGYLIGNVIGNVPQIVEQASKSQWLHTVDISRLETAAGLMAKQRQEEQDKPKTLFFPTNGVGLGHAQRCSIIAREMPDTMTKMFAAFPSCVPLVRREGIDCIPLVQRTDTKTNSDGNDVLTYRRLGAVLQENDTLVFDGGYVFDSVYRVIRERKLSAAWIRRGLWPEGRSRQTMLRRESVFDRVIVPSEAFDELNDAYSYGDHVHYVGPIVRQVEQSAAEKEQLRTRLAERFGRDFKQLVVSMLGGGVASDRSAQLQAISGMLEARDDCLHLVVTWPGSTVQPATFGWKNTRVVQTLEATKLSLAADVVISAAGYNSVLEMLYHRIPAIFIPQSAPYLDDQERRAAAMADRDLCAAITEREFMTLERTVADWLDHDGAEFYRSALNGFELPKTGAVKAAELLTELGARI
;
A
#
# COMPACT_ATOMS: atom_id res chain seq x y z
N MET A 1 -18.28 13.74 -19.32
CA MET A 1 -17.79 12.44 -18.82
C MET A 1 -18.49 11.32 -19.57
N ILE A 2 -17.83 10.17 -19.72
CA ILE A 2 -18.46 8.95 -20.23
C ILE A 2 -19.08 8.21 -19.05
N TYR A 3 -20.39 7.98 -19.09
CA TYR A 3 -21.07 7.15 -18.10
C TYR A 3 -21.10 5.70 -18.55
N VAL A 4 -20.72 4.79 -17.66
CA VAL A 4 -20.93 3.35 -17.87
C VAL A 4 -22.05 2.92 -16.94
N GLU A 5 -23.15 2.44 -17.50
CA GLU A 5 -24.34 1.95 -16.82
C GLU A 5 -24.51 0.45 -17.12
N VAL A 6 -25.28 -0.24 -16.29
CA VAL A 6 -25.56 -1.68 -16.48
C VAL A 6 -27.05 -1.98 -16.45
N GLY A 7 -27.45 -2.98 -17.23
CA GLY A 7 -28.83 -3.45 -17.39
C GLY A 7 -29.48 -3.90 -16.10
N THR A 8 -28.71 -4.55 -15.22
CA THR A 8 -29.18 -5.05 -13.92
C THR A 8 -28.21 -4.70 -12.81
N ARG A 9 -28.72 -4.38 -11.62
CA ARG A 9 -27.89 -4.24 -10.42
C ARG A 9 -27.57 -5.59 -9.78
N SER A 10 -26.33 -6.04 -9.95
CA SER A 10 -25.78 -7.22 -9.28
C SER A 10 -24.26 -7.06 -9.15
N LEU A 11 -23.63 -7.84 -8.26
CA LEU A 11 -22.16 -7.91 -8.18
C LEU A 11 -21.51 -8.26 -9.53
N ARG A 12 -22.14 -9.16 -10.30
CA ARG A 12 -21.63 -9.58 -11.61
C ARG A 12 -21.69 -8.45 -12.63
N SER A 13 -22.80 -7.71 -12.67
CA SER A 13 -22.95 -6.55 -13.53
C SER A 13 -22.02 -5.42 -13.11
N PHE A 14 -21.81 -5.23 -11.81
CA PHE A 14 -20.84 -4.25 -11.30
C PHE A 14 -19.41 -4.58 -11.72
N ASP A 15 -18.99 -5.85 -11.71
CA ASP A 15 -17.70 -6.26 -12.28
C ASP A 15 -17.61 -5.91 -13.77
N THR A 16 -18.67 -6.15 -14.56
CA THR A 16 -18.74 -5.74 -15.97
C THR A 16 -18.53 -4.22 -16.13
N GLN A 17 -19.18 -3.43 -15.27
CA GLN A 17 -19.07 -1.96 -15.26
C GLN A 17 -17.65 -1.49 -14.97
N LEU A 18 -17.02 -2.05 -13.92
CA LEU A 18 -15.66 -1.70 -13.50
C LEU A 18 -14.62 -2.06 -14.55
N ILE A 19 -14.74 -3.24 -15.16
CA ILE A 19 -13.83 -3.71 -16.22
C ILE A 19 -13.88 -2.75 -17.40
N PHE A 20 -15.07 -2.46 -17.90
CA PHE A 20 -15.22 -1.59 -19.07
C PHE A 20 -14.84 -0.14 -18.78
N ALA A 21 -15.12 0.36 -17.57
CA ALA A 21 -14.70 1.69 -17.15
C ALA A 21 -13.17 1.83 -17.11
N GLU A 22 -12.47 0.80 -16.61
CA GLU A 22 -11.01 0.79 -16.59
C GLU A 22 -10.41 0.72 -18.00
N GLN A 23 -11.01 -0.06 -18.90
CA GLN A 23 -10.59 -0.15 -20.30
C GLN A 23 -10.66 1.19 -21.02
N LEU A 24 -11.79 1.90 -20.88
CA LEU A 24 -11.94 3.25 -21.42
C LEU A 24 -10.98 4.24 -20.76
N ALA A 25 -10.80 4.17 -19.44
CA ALA A 25 -9.88 5.06 -18.73
C ALA A 25 -8.42 4.85 -19.16
N ALA A 26 -8.00 3.61 -19.42
CA ALA A 26 -6.68 3.27 -19.94
C ALA A 26 -6.43 3.85 -21.34
N ARG A 27 -7.51 4.17 -22.08
CA ARG A 27 -7.48 4.84 -23.39
C ARG A 27 -7.57 6.36 -23.30
N GLY A 28 -7.45 6.91 -22.09
CA GLY A 28 -7.40 8.35 -21.84
C GLY A 28 -8.78 9.01 -21.76
N PHE A 29 -9.86 8.23 -21.69
CA PHE A 29 -11.19 8.78 -21.49
C PHE A 29 -11.49 9.06 -20.02
N SER A 30 -12.29 10.10 -19.79
CA SER A 30 -12.76 10.46 -18.45
C SER A 30 -14.09 9.75 -18.19
N VAL A 31 -14.04 8.69 -17.38
CA VAL A 31 -15.14 7.75 -17.16
C VAL A 31 -15.74 7.90 -15.77
N CYS A 32 -17.06 7.74 -15.66
CA CYS A 32 -17.83 7.81 -14.43
C CYS A 32 -18.78 6.62 -14.29
N ILE A 33 -19.05 6.26 -13.04
CA ILE A 33 -20.08 5.33 -12.60
C ILE A 33 -20.90 6.06 -11.53
N ASP A 34 -22.23 6.05 -11.62
CA ASP A 34 -23.05 6.63 -10.55
C ASP A 34 -22.87 5.84 -9.25
N ALA A 35 -22.70 6.55 -8.13
CA ALA A 35 -22.48 5.96 -6.81
C ALA A 35 -23.58 4.95 -6.41
N ASP A 36 -24.82 5.15 -6.88
CA ASP A 36 -25.97 4.28 -6.60
C ASP A 36 -25.85 2.86 -7.21
N TYR A 37 -24.86 2.63 -8.10
CA TYR A 37 -24.54 1.29 -8.60
C TYR A 37 -23.64 0.49 -7.67
N LEU A 38 -22.99 1.11 -6.68
CA LEU A 38 -22.10 0.42 -5.75
C LEU A 38 -22.88 -0.57 -4.87
N PRO A 39 -22.64 -1.90 -4.98
CA PRO A 39 -23.31 -2.86 -4.12
C PRO A 39 -22.83 -2.75 -2.66
N GLU A 40 -23.72 -2.97 -1.69
CA GLU A 40 -23.37 -2.96 -0.26
C GLU A 40 -22.31 -4.01 0.10
N ASP A 41 -22.29 -5.13 -0.61
CA ASP A 41 -21.40 -6.28 -0.43
C ASP A 41 -20.27 -6.35 -1.48
N ALA A 42 -19.93 -5.23 -2.13
CA ALA A 42 -18.93 -5.17 -3.21
C ALA A 42 -17.57 -5.82 -2.84
N GLY A 43 -17.24 -5.76 -1.54
CA GLY A 43 -15.97 -6.22 -0.99
C GLY A 43 -14.82 -5.26 -1.32
N ARG A 44 -13.75 -5.35 -0.52
CA ARG A 44 -12.66 -4.37 -0.52
C ARG A 44 -12.01 -4.15 -1.90
N GLY A 45 -11.79 -5.24 -2.63
CA GLY A 45 -11.14 -5.18 -3.95
C GLY A 45 -11.91 -4.33 -4.98
N ARG A 46 -13.24 -4.47 -5.01
CA ARG A 46 -14.10 -3.68 -5.91
C ARG A 46 -14.23 -2.24 -5.46
N ILE A 47 -14.28 -1.98 -4.16
CA ILE A 47 -14.31 -0.62 -3.61
C ILE A 47 -13.09 0.18 -4.09
N TYR A 48 -11.90 -0.42 -4.06
CA TYR A 48 -10.68 0.22 -4.58
C TYR A 48 -10.77 0.57 -6.07
N GLU A 49 -11.24 -0.37 -6.90
CA GLU A 49 -11.41 -0.13 -8.34
C GLU A 49 -12.49 0.93 -8.61
N ALA A 50 -13.63 0.83 -7.93
CA ALA A 50 -14.76 1.72 -8.06
C ALA A 50 -14.43 3.14 -7.63
N ALA A 51 -13.62 3.33 -6.58
CA ALA A 51 -13.26 4.64 -6.05
C ALA A 51 -12.68 5.58 -7.12
N LYS A 52 -12.12 5.04 -8.22
CA LYS A 52 -11.62 5.83 -9.35
C LYS A 52 -12.72 6.53 -10.15
N PHE A 53 -13.89 5.91 -10.22
CA PHE A 53 -14.95 6.19 -11.19
C PHE A 53 -16.25 6.64 -10.55
N LEU A 54 -16.49 6.31 -9.28
CA LEU A 54 -17.74 6.69 -8.59
C LEU A 54 -17.87 8.22 -8.49
N VAL A 55 -19.05 8.70 -8.87
CA VAL A 55 -19.48 10.11 -8.76
C VAL A 55 -20.89 10.16 -8.23
N ASP A 56 -21.25 11.29 -7.59
CA ASP A 56 -22.63 11.47 -7.14
C ASP A 56 -23.57 11.59 -8.36
N PRO A 57 -24.80 11.04 -8.29
CA PRO A 57 -25.76 11.14 -9.38
C PRO A 57 -25.99 12.60 -9.80
N GLY A 58 -25.76 12.89 -11.09
CA GLY A 58 -25.94 14.24 -11.66
C GLY A 58 -24.79 15.21 -11.40
N GLU A 59 -23.71 14.81 -10.72
CA GLU A 59 -22.54 15.66 -10.47
C GLU A 59 -21.87 16.14 -11.76
N ASN A 60 -21.85 15.29 -12.80
CA ASN A 60 -21.16 15.56 -14.04
C ASN A 60 -22.10 15.51 -15.26
N LYS A 61 -21.84 16.34 -16.26
CA LYS A 61 -22.56 16.25 -17.55
C LYS A 61 -22.08 15.04 -18.36
N ALA A 62 -23.03 14.23 -18.80
CA ALA A 62 -22.78 13.10 -19.70
C ALA A 62 -22.42 13.61 -21.10
N GLN A 63 -21.32 13.09 -21.65
CA GLN A 63 -20.92 13.28 -23.05
C GLN A 63 -21.22 12.03 -23.89
N THR A 64 -21.26 10.87 -23.23
CA THR A 64 -21.56 9.56 -23.81
C THR A 64 -22.09 8.68 -22.69
N VAL A 65 -23.03 7.79 -23.01
CA VAL A 65 -23.50 6.75 -22.07
C VAL A 65 -23.36 5.38 -22.72
N PHE A 66 -22.67 4.47 -22.04
CA PHE A 66 -22.67 3.06 -22.36
C PHE A 66 -23.63 2.31 -21.44
N VAL A 67 -24.44 1.41 -22.01
CA VAL A 67 -25.33 0.53 -21.25
C VAL A 67 -24.93 -0.93 -21.51
N LEU A 68 -24.35 -1.60 -20.53
CA LEU A 68 -23.86 -2.97 -20.67
C LEU A 68 -24.90 -3.99 -20.17
N GLY A 69 -25.05 -5.13 -20.87
CA GLY A 69 -26.02 -6.16 -20.52
C GLY A 69 -27.46 -5.81 -20.90
N ALA A 70 -27.67 -5.20 -22.07
CA ALA A 70 -28.98 -4.73 -22.52
C ALA A 70 -30.01 -5.86 -22.77
N GLU A 71 -29.60 -7.12 -22.78
CA GLU A 71 -30.48 -8.29 -22.79
C GLU A 71 -31.35 -8.41 -21.52
N ALA A 72 -30.92 -7.79 -20.42
CA ALA A 72 -31.66 -7.74 -19.17
C ALA A 72 -31.65 -6.31 -18.62
N ILE A 73 -32.78 -5.62 -18.71
CA ILE A 73 -32.96 -4.23 -18.25
C ILE A 73 -33.89 -4.21 -17.03
N ASP A 74 -33.46 -3.61 -15.93
CA ASP A 74 -34.28 -3.37 -14.75
C ASP A 74 -34.84 -1.94 -14.70
N ASP A 75 -35.77 -1.70 -13.77
CA ASP A 75 -36.41 -0.38 -13.62
C ASP A 75 -35.46 0.68 -13.08
N PHE A 76 -34.39 0.26 -12.39
CA PHE A 76 -33.38 1.15 -11.84
C PHE A 76 -32.59 1.82 -12.96
N LEU A 77 -32.08 1.05 -13.94
CA LEU A 77 -31.42 1.62 -15.12
C LEU A 77 -32.34 2.59 -15.87
N LEU A 78 -33.60 2.20 -16.08
CA LEU A 78 -34.55 3.07 -16.79
C LEU A 78 -34.81 4.37 -16.03
N ALA A 79 -34.84 4.33 -14.70
CA ALA A 79 -34.95 5.53 -13.86
C ALA A 79 -33.68 6.38 -13.92
N SER A 80 -32.49 5.77 -13.83
CA SER A 80 -31.19 6.44 -13.97
C SER A 80 -31.13 7.24 -15.29
N LEU A 81 -31.44 6.59 -16.43
CA LEU A 81 -31.41 7.22 -17.74
C LEU A 81 -32.38 8.41 -17.86
N ARG A 82 -33.59 8.30 -17.30
CA ARG A 82 -34.56 9.42 -17.26
C ARG A 82 -34.06 10.58 -16.41
N ASN A 83 -33.49 10.27 -15.24
CA ASN A 83 -33.03 11.28 -14.28
C ASN A 83 -31.84 12.08 -14.79
N LYS A 84 -30.99 11.51 -15.66
CA LYS A 84 -29.84 12.21 -16.25
C LYS A 84 -30.22 13.32 -17.24
N GLN A 85 -31.46 13.33 -17.76
CA GLN A 85 -31.95 14.34 -18.71
C GLN A 85 -30.96 14.62 -19.85
N LEU A 86 -30.51 13.56 -20.52
CA LEU A 86 -29.46 13.63 -21.53
C LEU A 86 -29.86 14.53 -22.70
N ASP A 87 -28.94 15.40 -23.13
CA ASP A 87 -29.12 16.17 -24.36
C ASP A 87 -29.30 15.23 -25.57
N PRO A 88 -30.15 15.56 -26.57
CA PRO A 88 -30.35 14.73 -27.75
C PRO A 88 -29.08 14.39 -28.53
N SER A 89 -28.03 15.20 -28.42
CA SER A 89 -26.73 14.96 -29.08
C SER A 89 -25.85 13.93 -28.37
N VAL A 90 -26.13 13.58 -27.11
CA VAL A 90 -25.30 12.65 -26.33
C VAL A 90 -25.45 11.22 -26.87
N PRO A 91 -24.41 10.57 -27.40
CA PRO A 91 -24.52 9.18 -27.84
C PRO A 91 -24.85 8.24 -26.67
N VAL A 92 -25.81 7.33 -26.89
CA VAL A 92 -26.13 6.23 -25.98
C VAL A 92 -25.93 4.91 -26.73
N VAL A 93 -24.92 4.15 -26.32
CA VAL A 93 -24.54 2.87 -26.92
C VAL A 93 -24.84 1.76 -25.93
N ALA A 94 -25.76 0.88 -26.26
CA ALA A 94 -26.12 -0.27 -25.45
C ALA A 94 -25.56 -1.55 -26.08
N THR A 95 -24.98 -2.43 -25.26
CA THR A 95 -24.43 -3.72 -25.71
C THR A 95 -25.13 -4.85 -24.98
N GLY A 96 -25.47 -5.93 -25.69
CA GLY A 96 -26.02 -7.13 -25.07
C GLY A 96 -25.88 -8.37 -25.93
N ARG A 97 -26.26 -9.54 -25.38
CA ARG A 97 -26.35 -10.81 -26.12
C ARG A 97 -27.79 -11.28 -26.14
N PHE A 98 -28.44 -11.22 -27.29
CA PHE A 98 -29.88 -11.45 -27.39
C PHE A 98 -30.18 -12.86 -27.90
N MET A 99 -30.93 -13.64 -27.11
CA MET A 99 -31.30 -15.00 -27.50
C MET A 99 -32.30 -15.04 -28.66
N THR A 100 -33.09 -13.97 -28.83
CA THR A 100 -34.10 -13.87 -29.89
C THR A 100 -34.17 -12.45 -30.45
N GLN A 101 -34.62 -12.33 -31.70
CA GLN A 101 -34.92 -11.02 -32.30
C GLN A 101 -35.95 -10.22 -31.49
N GLN A 102 -36.88 -10.92 -30.82
CA GLN A 102 -37.89 -10.29 -29.96
C GLN A 102 -37.24 -9.66 -28.72
N SER A 103 -36.26 -10.31 -28.09
CA SER A 103 -35.53 -9.72 -26.95
C SER A 103 -34.71 -8.49 -27.38
N TYR A 104 -34.12 -8.52 -28.57
CA TYR A 104 -33.40 -7.38 -29.15
C TYR A 104 -34.33 -6.17 -29.37
N ILE A 105 -35.48 -6.39 -30.01
CA ILE A 105 -36.49 -5.34 -30.24
C ILE A 105 -37.04 -4.81 -28.91
N ALA A 106 -37.29 -5.69 -27.93
CA ALA A 106 -37.78 -5.29 -26.62
C ALA A 106 -36.78 -4.38 -25.88
N ALA A 107 -35.48 -4.70 -25.92
CA ALA A 107 -34.45 -3.85 -25.34
C ALA A 107 -34.38 -2.47 -26.01
N LYS A 108 -34.40 -2.41 -27.36
CA LYS A 108 -34.48 -1.16 -28.12
C LYS A 108 -35.67 -0.31 -27.67
N ALA A 109 -36.86 -0.91 -27.56
CA ALA A 109 -38.08 -0.20 -27.19
C ALA A 109 -38.03 0.36 -25.76
N ARG A 110 -37.53 -0.43 -24.79
CA ARG A 110 -37.41 -0.01 -23.39
C ARG A 110 -36.41 1.14 -23.22
N LEU A 111 -35.25 1.06 -23.87
CA LEU A 111 -34.27 2.15 -23.86
C LEU A 111 -34.83 3.40 -24.53
N ALA A 112 -35.51 3.24 -25.68
CA ALA A 112 -36.11 4.37 -26.37
C ALA A 112 -37.19 5.07 -25.54
N TYR A 113 -37.98 4.31 -24.79
CA TYR A 113 -38.97 4.85 -23.86
C TYR A 113 -38.32 5.69 -22.74
N ALA A 114 -37.22 5.20 -22.13
CA ALA A 114 -36.54 5.95 -21.08
C ALA A 114 -35.79 7.19 -21.59
N LEU A 115 -35.25 7.15 -22.81
CA LEU A 115 -34.46 8.23 -23.39
C LEU A 115 -35.30 9.25 -24.19
N GLY A 116 -36.54 8.89 -24.56
CA GLY A 116 -37.36 9.67 -25.50
C GLY A 116 -36.87 9.61 -26.96
N ARG A 117 -35.89 8.75 -27.28
CA ARG A 117 -35.32 8.54 -28.62
C ARG A 117 -34.58 7.21 -28.72
N GLU A 118 -34.33 6.71 -29.92
CA GLU A 118 -33.58 5.46 -30.10
C GLU A 118 -32.13 5.57 -29.59
N ALA A 119 -31.68 4.54 -28.86
CA ALA A 119 -30.28 4.27 -28.57
C ALA A 119 -29.67 3.37 -29.65
N GLN A 120 -28.35 3.43 -29.82
CA GLN A 120 -27.64 2.47 -30.64
C GLN A 120 -27.48 1.18 -29.84
N VAL A 121 -28.21 0.12 -30.22
CA VAL A 121 -28.12 -1.19 -29.58
C VAL A 121 -27.26 -2.10 -30.45
N ILE A 122 -26.24 -2.69 -29.84
CA ILE A 122 -25.26 -3.57 -30.47
C ILE A 122 -25.47 -4.98 -29.91
N ASP A 123 -25.79 -5.93 -30.79
CA ASP A 123 -25.77 -7.35 -30.45
C ASP A 123 -24.34 -7.87 -30.52
N LEU A 124 -23.79 -8.24 -29.37
CA LEU A 124 -22.44 -8.76 -29.26
C LEU A 124 -22.27 -10.08 -30.01
N THR A 125 -23.35 -10.85 -30.23
CA THR A 125 -23.26 -12.15 -30.93
C THR A 125 -22.89 -12.01 -32.41
N ASP A 126 -23.18 -10.85 -33.02
CA ASP A 126 -22.88 -10.57 -34.43
C ASP A 126 -21.37 -10.54 -34.72
N PHE A 127 -20.55 -10.14 -33.73
CA PHE A 127 -19.09 -10.06 -33.89
C PHE A 127 -18.30 -10.90 -32.89
N GLN A 128 -18.94 -11.42 -31.83
CA GLN A 128 -18.39 -12.42 -30.92
C GLN A 128 -19.26 -13.68 -30.94
N PRO A 129 -19.28 -14.44 -32.05
CA PRO A 129 -20.14 -15.62 -32.19
C PRO A 129 -19.76 -16.76 -31.25
N ARG A 130 -18.52 -16.76 -30.74
CA ARG A 130 -18.00 -17.73 -29.77
C ARG A 130 -17.36 -16.99 -28.59
N PRO A 131 -18.16 -16.41 -27.70
CA PRO A 131 -17.63 -15.68 -26.56
C PRO A 131 -16.88 -16.63 -25.61
N VAL A 132 -15.77 -16.14 -25.05
CA VAL A 132 -14.99 -16.85 -24.02
C VAL A 132 -15.84 -17.20 -22.79
N LEU A 133 -16.86 -16.39 -22.50
CA LEU A 133 -17.82 -16.64 -21.42
C LEU A 133 -19.25 -16.37 -21.91
N PRO A 134 -20.03 -17.38 -22.35
CA PRO A 134 -21.30 -17.17 -23.04
C PRO A 134 -22.38 -16.42 -22.28
N SER A 135 -22.48 -16.61 -20.96
CA SER A 135 -23.55 -16.02 -20.13
C SER A 135 -23.23 -14.62 -19.60
N THR A 136 -22.18 -13.96 -20.10
CA THR A 136 -21.70 -12.69 -19.56
C THR A 136 -22.41 -11.49 -20.17
N SER A 137 -22.70 -10.48 -19.35
CA SER A 137 -23.17 -9.16 -19.82
C SER A 137 -22.03 -8.26 -20.31
N SER A 138 -20.77 -8.65 -20.04
CA SER A 138 -19.59 -7.90 -20.46
C SER A 138 -19.34 -8.02 -21.96
N PRO A 139 -18.94 -6.92 -22.62
CA PRO A 139 -18.46 -7.00 -24.00
C PRO A 139 -17.16 -7.80 -24.13
N LEU A 140 -16.41 -8.04 -23.03
CA LEU A 140 -15.12 -8.74 -23.06
C LEU A 140 -14.23 -8.24 -24.21
N VAL A 141 -14.06 -6.93 -24.27
CA VAL A 141 -13.19 -6.26 -25.24
C VAL A 141 -11.85 -5.91 -24.62
N ALA A 142 -10.88 -5.49 -25.43
CA ALA A 142 -9.56 -5.03 -25.02
C ALA A 142 -8.98 -4.06 -26.06
N ASP A 143 -7.95 -3.31 -25.66
CA ASP A 143 -7.12 -2.53 -26.59
C ASP A 143 -6.15 -3.44 -27.33
N VAL A 144 -6.45 -3.76 -28.59
CA VAL A 144 -5.63 -4.64 -29.42
C VAL A 144 -4.37 -3.90 -29.87
N ARG A 145 -3.22 -4.28 -29.31
CA ARG A 145 -1.92 -3.72 -29.66
C ARG A 145 -1.11 -4.76 -30.41
N PRO A 146 -0.95 -4.64 -31.75
CA PRO A 146 -0.27 -5.66 -32.57
C PRO A 146 1.25 -5.73 -32.39
N VAL A 147 1.82 -5.08 -31.36
CA VAL A 147 3.27 -5.05 -31.13
C VAL A 147 3.64 -6.06 -30.05
N SER A 148 4.62 -6.91 -30.37
CA SER A 148 5.28 -7.78 -29.40
C SER A 148 5.58 -6.98 -28.14
N ARG A 149 5.01 -7.45 -27.03
CA ARG A 149 5.39 -7.02 -25.69
C ARG A 149 6.84 -7.38 -25.49
N ARG A 150 7.77 -6.51 -25.92
CA ARG A 150 9.19 -6.63 -25.58
C ARG A 150 9.28 -6.43 -24.07
N SER A 151 9.10 -7.51 -23.33
CA SER A 151 9.35 -7.51 -21.91
C SER A 151 10.79 -7.09 -21.73
N LYS A 152 11.02 -5.90 -21.15
CA LYS A 152 12.35 -5.48 -20.71
C LYS A 152 12.89 -6.42 -19.62
N ARG A 153 12.08 -7.37 -19.13
CA ARG A 153 12.42 -8.30 -18.06
C ARG A 153 13.19 -9.49 -18.62
N VAL A 154 14.26 -9.84 -17.90
CA VAL A 154 15.07 -11.02 -18.17
C VAL A 154 14.31 -12.31 -17.81
N VAL A 155 13.41 -12.25 -16.81
CA VAL A 155 12.64 -13.38 -16.29
C VAL A 155 11.14 -13.12 -16.48
N PRO A 156 10.38 -14.02 -17.14
CA PRO A 156 8.96 -13.84 -17.38
C PRO A 156 8.12 -14.05 -16.12
N ASN A 157 7.01 -13.33 -16.01
CA ASN A 157 5.99 -13.56 -14.98
C ASN A 157 4.95 -14.56 -15.48
N VAL A 158 4.85 -15.69 -14.79
CA VAL A 158 3.87 -16.75 -15.03
C VAL A 158 2.76 -16.66 -14.00
N THR A 159 1.52 -16.48 -14.45
CA THR A 159 0.33 -16.41 -13.60
C THR A 159 -0.54 -17.62 -13.83
N LEU A 160 -0.90 -18.33 -12.76
CA LEU A 160 -1.83 -19.46 -12.80
C LEU A 160 -3.17 -19.05 -12.21
N VAL A 161 -4.26 -19.25 -12.95
CA VAL A 161 -5.62 -19.13 -12.43
C VAL A 161 -6.10 -20.52 -12.07
N LEU A 162 -6.31 -20.81 -10.78
CA LEU A 162 -6.67 -22.16 -10.34
C LEU A 162 -8.13 -22.52 -10.65
N GLY A 163 -9.00 -21.53 -10.84
CA GLY A 163 -10.40 -21.76 -11.19
C GLY A 163 -11.11 -22.60 -10.14
N SER A 164 -11.79 -23.65 -10.60
CA SER A 164 -12.50 -24.63 -9.77
C SER A 164 -11.62 -25.77 -9.24
N MET A 165 -10.29 -25.70 -9.39
CA MET A 165 -9.37 -26.73 -8.90
C MET A 165 -9.49 -26.91 -7.39
N GLU A 166 -9.71 -28.15 -6.95
CA GLU A 166 -9.66 -28.53 -5.54
C GLU A 166 -8.20 -28.71 -5.08
N LEU A 167 -7.90 -28.28 -3.86
CA LEU A 167 -6.54 -28.31 -3.28
C LEU A 167 -6.36 -29.45 -2.29
N ASP A 168 -7.19 -30.48 -2.39
CA ASP A 168 -7.27 -31.58 -1.44
C ASP A 168 -6.09 -32.54 -1.59
N ASN A 169 -5.49 -32.62 -2.78
CA ASN A 169 -4.26 -33.36 -3.01
C ASN A 169 -3.05 -32.60 -2.41
N PRO A 170 -2.38 -33.14 -1.39
CA PRO A 170 -1.24 -32.48 -0.75
C PRO A 170 -0.06 -32.22 -1.70
N GLU A 171 0.07 -33.00 -2.77
CA GLU A 171 1.14 -32.85 -3.76
C GLU A 171 0.97 -31.60 -4.62
N THR A 172 -0.26 -31.08 -4.76
CA THR A 172 -0.56 -29.89 -5.58
C THR A 172 0.14 -28.64 -5.02
N LEU A 173 0.04 -28.41 -3.70
CA LEU A 173 0.69 -27.26 -3.06
C LEU A 173 2.22 -27.40 -3.05
N SER A 174 2.72 -28.62 -2.85
CA SER A 174 4.15 -28.93 -2.98
C SER A 174 4.66 -28.65 -4.40
N CYS A 175 3.86 -28.98 -5.42
CA CYS A 175 4.17 -28.66 -6.81
C CYS A 175 4.29 -27.15 -7.03
N PHE A 176 3.30 -26.37 -6.60
CA PHE A 176 3.37 -24.90 -6.72
C PHE A 176 4.52 -24.30 -5.93
N SER A 177 4.86 -24.85 -4.76
CA SER A 177 6.01 -24.40 -3.96
C SER A 177 7.33 -24.60 -4.71
N ARG A 178 7.53 -25.77 -5.31
CA ARG A 178 8.69 -26.04 -6.18
C ARG A 178 8.74 -25.08 -7.37
N MET A 179 7.62 -24.90 -8.07
CA MET A 179 7.51 -23.95 -9.19
C MET A 179 7.83 -22.51 -8.76
N SER A 180 7.40 -22.09 -7.56
CA SER A 180 7.66 -20.74 -7.05
C SER A 180 9.13 -20.47 -6.70
N SER A 181 9.91 -21.53 -6.48
CA SER A 181 11.34 -21.45 -6.14
C SER A 181 12.26 -21.55 -7.38
N GLN A 182 11.69 -21.68 -8.58
CA GLN A 182 12.43 -21.74 -9.84
C GLN A 182 13.00 -20.36 -10.21
N SER A 183 14.15 -20.33 -10.89
CA SER A 183 14.77 -19.09 -11.39
C SER A 183 14.35 -18.73 -12.83
N GLY A 184 13.69 -19.65 -13.54
CA GLY A 184 13.31 -19.48 -14.95
C GLY A 184 12.09 -18.57 -15.17
N TYR A 185 11.28 -18.32 -14.14
CA TYR A 185 10.11 -17.46 -14.19
C TYR A 185 9.67 -17.06 -12.77
N ASN A 186 8.89 -15.98 -12.65
CA ASN A 186 8.25 -15.60 -11.39
C ASN A 186 6.81 -16.10 -11.36
N LEU A 187 6.47 -16.96 -10.39
CA LEU A 187 5.14 -17.54 -10.25
C LEU A 187 4.17 -16.62 -9.51
N LYS A 188 2.91 -16.57 -9.96
CA LYS A 188 1.77 -15.98 -9.24
C LYS A 188 0.57 -16.92 -9.30
N LEU A 189 -0.15 -17.06 -8.20
CA LEU A 189 -1.36 -17.88 -8.13
C LEU A 189 -2.59 -17.00 -7.91
N ILE A 190 -3.57 -17.06 -8.81
CA ILE A 190 -4.88 -16.43 -8.62
C ILE A 190 -5.85 -17.50 -8.12
N VAL A 191 -6.43 -17.22 -6.94
CA VAL A 191 -7.19 -18.18 -6.14
C VAL A 191 -8.51 -17.59 -5.63
N SER A 192 -9.46 -18.48 -5.32
CA SER A 192 -10.68 -18.15 -4.59
C SER A 192 -10.39 -17.84 -3.11
N GLY A 193 -11.38 -17.28 -2.41
CA GLY A 193 -11.27 -17.05 -0.97
C GLY A 193 -11.02 -18.36 -0.19
N ALA A 194 -11.75 -19.42 -0.52
CA ALA A 194 -11.61 -20.73 0.11
C ALA A 194 -10.22 -21.35 -0.15
N GLN A 195 -9.75 -21.31 -1.41
CA GLN A 195 -8.41 -21.78 -1.77
C GLN A 195 -7.32 -20.99 -1.04
N ASN A 196 -7.47 -19.66 -0.93
CA ASN A 196 -6.51 -18.82 -0.22
C ASN A 196 -6.43 -19.18 1.26
N GLU A 197 -7.57 -19.39 1.93
CA GLU A 197 -7.59 -19.82 3.33
C GLU A 197 -6.98 -21.22 3.50
N ALA A 198 -7.25 -22.16 2.60
CA ALA A 198 -6.62 -23.49 2.61
C ALA A 198 -5.09 -23.40 2.47
N ILE A 199 -4.59 -22.58 1.53
CA ILE A 199 -3.14 -22.36 1.35
C ILE A 199 -2.53 -21.74 2.60
N LYS A 200 -3.18 -20.72 3.18
CA LYS A 200 -2.71 -20.05 4.41
C LYS A 200 -2.68 -20.97 5.63
N ALA A 201 -3.60 -21.92 5.71
CA ALA A 201 -3.64 -22.90 6.79
C ALA A 201 -2.59 -24.02 6.62
N SER A 202 -1.92 -24.09 5.46
CA SER A 202 -0.94 -25.13 5.13
C SER A 202 0.51 -24.71 5.43
N PRO A 203 1.47 -25.65 5.39
CA PRO A 203 2.90 -25.33 5.41
C PRO A 203 3.37 -24.45 4.24
N PHE A 204 2.57 -24.30 3.18
CA PHE A 204 2.87 -23.52 1.98
C PHE A 204 2.22 -22.13 1.99
N HIS A 205 2.01 -21.55 3.18
CA HIS A 205 1.34 -20.26 3.38
C HIS A 205 2.05 -19.05 2.74
N ASP A 206 3.32 -19.23 2.34
CA ASP A 206 4.17 -18.25 1.66
C ASP A 206 4.01 -18.25 0.13
N LEU A 207 3.19 -19.13 -0.44
CA LEU A 207 2.89 -19.13 -1.86
C LEU A 207 2.36 -17.75 -2.31
N PRO A 208 2.75 -17.25 -3.50
CA PRO A 208 2.40 -15.91 -3.98
C PRO A 208 0.96 -15.85 -4.50
N THR A 209 -0.01 -15.85 -3.58
CA THR A 209 -1.45 -15.88 -3.89
C THR A 209 -2.08 -14.50 -4.03
N TYR A 210 -3.04 -14.40 -4.96
CA TYR A 210 -3.86 -13.22 -5.21
C TYR A 210 -5.33 -13.64 -5.35
N LEU A 211 -6.25 -12.88 -4.77
CA LEU A 211 -7.67 -13.12 -4.94
C LEU A 211 -8.16 -12.64 -6.32
N TYR A 212 -9.26 -13.20 -6.82
CA TYR A 212 -9.91 -12.77 -8.08
C TYR A 212 -10.25 -11.28 -8.16
N THR A 213 -10.47 -10.64 -7.00
CA THR A 213 -10.77 -9.21 -6.86
C THR A 213 -9.60 -8.40 -6.30
N GLY A 214 -8.43 -9.03 -6.13
CA GLY A 214 -7.25 -8.40 -5.53
C GLY A 214 -6.66 -7.29 -6.38
N LEU A 215 -6.74 -7.43 -7.71
CA LEU A 215 -6.35 -6.44 -8.71
C LEU A 215 -7.36 -6.49 -9.87
N SER A 216 -7.35 -5.44 -10.69
CA SER A 216 -8.17 -5.38 -11.88
C SER A 216 -7.64 -6.28 -13.01
N PRO A 217 -8.49 -6.76 -13.92
CA PRO A 217 -8.06 -7.60 -15.04
C PRO A 217 -6.98 -6.97 -15.91
N LEU A 218 -7.07 -5.66 -16.17
CA LEU A 218 -6.06 -4.93 -16.93
C LEU A 218 -4.71 -4.90 -16.20
N THR A 219 -4.72 -4.63 -14.89
CA THR A 219 -3.49 -4.63 -14.08
C THR A 219 -2.85 -6.02 -14.02
N LEU A 220 -3.67 -7.08 -13.94
CA LEU A 220 -3.20 -8.45 -14.01
C LEU A 220 -2.56 -8.76 -15.38
N ALA A 221 -3.20 -8.36 -16.48
CA ALA A 221 -2.66 -8.50 -17.85
C ALA A 221 -1.31 -7.80 -17.97
N ILE A 222 -1.19 -6.54 -17.55
CA ILE A 222 0.04 -5.73 -17.59
C ILE A 222 1.18 -6.32 -16.74
N SER A 223 0.88 -7.11 -15.71
CA SER A 223 1.89 -7.72 -14.84
C SER A 223 2.19 -9.20 -15.11
N THR A 224 1.55 -9.78 -16.14
CA THR A 224 1.67 -11.20 -16.53
C THR A 224 2.23 -11.30 -17.95
N ASP A 225 3.21 -12.18 -18.17
CA ASP A 225 3.74 -12.48 -19.51
C ASP A 225 3.11 -13.77 -20.07
N ILE A 226 2.92 -14.77 -19.20
CA ILE A 226 2.32 -16.07 -19.53
C ILE A 226 1.19 -16.37 -18.52
N LEU A 227 0.00 -16.71 -19.01
CA LEU A 227 -1.16 -17.11 -18.20
C LEU A 227 -1.50 -18.56 -18.48
N ALA A 228 -1.67 -19.37 -17.43
CA ALA A 228 -2.31 -20.68 -17.53
C ALA A 228 -3.62 -20.69 -16.74
N MET A 229 -4.70 -21.17 -17.36
CA MET A 229 -6.03 -21.21 -16.76
C MET A 229 -6.47 -22.65 -16.51
N PHE A 230 -6.74 -22.99 -15.25
CA PHE A 230 -7.21 -24.30 -14.82
C PHE A 230 -8.68 -24.28 -14.38
N GLY A 231 -9.26 -25.47 -14.28
CA GLY A 231 -10.60 -25.71 -13.77
C GLY A 231 -11.57 -26.12 -14.88
N ASN A 232 -12.86 -26.17 -14.53
CA ASN A 232 -13.93 -26.42 -15.47
C ASN A 232 -14.49 -25.07 -15.95
N GLY A 233 -14.11 -24.66 -17.16
CA GLY A 233 -14.37 -23.33 -17.70
C GLY A 233 -13.56 -22.21 -17.01
N ILE A 234 -13.93 -20.96 -17.30
CA ILE A 234 -13.31 -19.77 -16.71
C ILE A 234 -14.06 -19.30 -15.47
N ALA A 235 -13.31 -18.99 -14.41
CA ALA A 235 -13.81 -18.45 -13.14
C ALA A 235 -14.32 -17.00 -13.25
N GLY A 236 -15.47 -16.83 -13.88
CA GLY A 236 -16.23 -15.58 -13.92
C GLY A 236 -15.68 -14.52 -14.87
N VAL A 237 -16.40 -13.40 -14.95
CA VAL A 237 -16.15 -12.33 -15.95
C VAL A 237 -14.77 -11.67 -15.79
N ARG A 238 -14.27 -11.54 -14.56
CA ARG A 238 -12.97 -10.91 -14.29
C ARG A 238 -11.82 -11.72 -14.88
N MET A 239 -11.86 -13.05 -14.75
CA MET A 239 -10.81 -13.92 -15.30
C MET A 239 -10.92 -14.05 -16.82
N ALA A 240 -12.14 -14.03 -17.37
CA ALA A 240 -12.34 -13.95 -18.81
C ALA A 240 -11.76 -12.66 -19.39
N ALA A 241 -12.06 -11.51 -18.76
CA ALA A 241 -11.49 -10.23 -19.16
C ALA A 241 -9.96 -10.22 -19.04
N PHE A 242 -9.41 -10.79 -17.97
CA PHE A 242 -7.95 -10.89 -17.80
C PHE A 242 -7.29 -11.68 -18.95
N ALA A 243 -7.86 -12.84 -19.33
CA ALA A 243 -7.37 -13.61 -20.46
C ALA A 243 -7.45 -12.83 -21.78
N VAL A 244 -8.58 -12.17 -22.05
CA VAL A 244 -8.77 -11.36 -23.26
C VAL A 244 -7.77 -10.22 -23.33
N GLU A 245 -7.61 -9.46 -22.24
CA GLU A 245 -6.65 -8.35 -22.14
C GLU A 245 -5.21 -8.80 -22.35
N LEU A 246 -4.83 -9.92 -21.72
CA LEU A 246 -3.49 -10.47 -21.87
C LEU A 246 -3.19 -10.84 -23.32
N ILE A 247 -4.11 -11.56 -23.98
CA ILE A 247 -3.95 -11.99 -25.37
C ILE A 247 -3.90 -10.77 -26.30
N ALA A 248 -4.81 -9.80 -26.12
CA ALA A 248 -4.89 -8.59 -26.92
C ALA A 248 -3.66 -7.68 -26.81
N THR A 249 -2.95 -7.76 -25.68
CA THR A 249 -1.70 -7.02 -25.42
C THR A 249 -0.43 -7.84 -25.67
N GLY A 250 -0.55 -9.00 -26.33
CA GLY A 250 0.57 -9.82 -26.77
C GLY A 250 1.23 -10.66 -25.68
N GLY A 251 0.48 -11.07 -24.66
CA GLY A 251 0.88 -12.12 -23.72
C GLY A 251 0.49 -13.52 -24.20
N VAL A 252 1.09 -14.56 -23.60
CA VAL A 252 0.81 -15.96 -23.94
C VAL A 252 -0.27 -16.52 -23.03
N ALA A 253 -1.34 -17.07 -23.60
CA ALA A 253 -2.36 -17.80 -22.86
C ALA A 253 -2.24 -19.31 -23.09
N ILE A 254 -2.32 -20.08 -22.01
CA ILE A 254 -2.31 -21.53 -21.98
C ILE A 254 -3.64 -22.01 -21.41
N ASP A 255 -4.36 -22.77 -22.22
CA ASP A 255 -5.64 -23.36 -21.88
C ASP A 255 -5.44 -24.72 -21.20
N CYS A 256 -5.49 -24.71 -19.87
CA CYS A 256 -5.43 -25.90 -19.03
C CYS A 256 -6.83 -26.28 -18.50
N THR A 257 -7.93 -25.68 -19.00
CA THR A 257 -9.28 -26.00 -18.53
C THR A 257 -9.75 -27.32 -19.11
N ASP A 258 -10.61 -28.05 -18.39
CA ASP A 258 -11.09 -29.37 -18.83
C ASP A 258 -11.88 -29.32 -20.15
N ASP A 259 -12.56 -28.20 -20.39
CA ASP A 259 -13.43 -27.92 -21.52
C ASP A 259 -12.76 -27.13 -22.66
N GLU A 260 -11.47 -26.81 -22.54
CA GLU A 260 -10.70 -26.08 -23.56
C GLU A 260 -11.39 -24.77 -23.99
N VAL A 261 -11.85 -24.00 -23.02
CA VAL A 261 -12.76 -22.86 -23.24
C VAL A 261 -12.13 -21.72 -24.04
N LEU A 262 -10.83 -21.43 -23.86
CA LEU A 262 -10.15 -20.41 -24.65
C LEU A 262 -9.98 -20.88 -26.09
N MET A 263 -9.52 -22.12 -26.27
CA MET A 263 -9.32 -22.72 -27.60
C MET A 263 -10.63 -22.85 -28.38
N SER A 264 -11.70 -23.34 -27.73
CA SER A 264 -13.02 -23.51 -28.34
C SER A 264 -13.69 -22.18 -28.71
N SER A 265 -13.37 -21.10 -27.98
CA SER A 265 -13.76 -19.73 -28.35
C SER A 265 -13.04 -19.18 -29.60
N GLY A 266 -11.99 -19.86 -30.05
CA GLY A 266 -11.11 -19.43 -31.15
C GLY A 266 -10.02 -18.45 -30.73
N ALA A 267 -9.84 -18.21 -29.43
CA ALA A 267 -8.74 -17.39 -28.93
C ALA A 267 -7.39 -18.05 -29.28
N PRO A 268 -6.34 -17.27 -29.63
CA PRO A 268 -5.02 -17.80 -29.93
C PRO A 268 -4.28 -18.21 -28.65
N ALA A 269 -4.75 -19.28 -28.01
CA ALA A 269 -4.15 -19.90 -26.82
C ALA A 269 -3.38 -21.18 -27.20
N LEU A 270 -2.56 -21.67 -26.28
CA LEU A 270 -1.90 -22.98 -26.39
C LEU A 270 -2.67 -24.01 -25.58
N LEU A 271 -2.79 -25.25 -26.08
CA LEU A 271 -3.32 -26.34 -25.28
C LEU A 271 -2.27 -26.78 -24.25
N GLY A 272 -2.62 -26.67 -22.96
CA GLY A 272 -1.75 -27.02 -21.85
C GLY A 272 -2.14 -28.31 -21.13
N PRO A 273 -1.29 -28.79 -20.20
CA PRO A 273 -1.63 -29.93 -19.35
C PRO A 273 -2.78 -29.58 -18.40
N LYS A 274 -3.74 -30.49 -18.23
CA LYS A 274 -4.90 -30.31 -17.33
C LYS A 274 -4.52 -30.41 -15.85
N THR A 275 -3.34 -30.95 -15.54
CA THR A 275 -2.80 -31.04 -14.19
C THR A 275 -1.56 -30.15 -14.04
N PRO A 276 -1.33 -29.57 -12.85
CA PRO A 276 -0.18 -28.68 -12.64
C PRO A 276 1.15 -29.43 -12.64
N PHE A 277 1.16 -30.74 -12.43
CA PHE A 277 2.39 -31.55 -12.30
C PHE A 277 3.27 -31.58 -13.55
N ALA A 278 2.67 -31.47 -14.74
CA ALA A 278 3.39 -31.41 -16.01
C ALA A 278 3.61 -29.97 -16.50
N LEU A 279 3.06 -28.97 -15.82
CA LEU A 279 3.08 -27.59 -16.28
C LEU A 279 4.50 -27.00 -16.29
N ASP A 280 5.32 -27.28 -15.27
CA ASP A 280 6.68 -26.76 -15.17
C ASP A 280 7.55 -27.19 -16.37
N GLY A 281 7.56 -28.50 -16.65
CA GLY A 281 8.26 -29.06 -17.82
C GLY A 281 7.70 -28.55 -19.14
N TYR A 282 6.38 -28.35 -19.23
CA TYR A 282 5.75 -27.77 -20.42
C TYR A 282 6.18 -26.32 -20.65
N LEU A 283 6.18 -25.48 -19.61
CA LEU A 283 6.58 -24.08 -19.67
C LEU A 283 8.03 -23.95 -20.14
N ILE A 284 8.96 -24.67 -19.51
CA ILE A 284 10.39 -24.60 -19.81
C ILE A 284 10.68 -25.17 -21.21
N GLY A 285 10.09 -26.33 -21.55
CA GLY A 285 10.39 -27.03 -22.79
C GLY A 285 9.72 -26.44 -24.03
N ASN A 286 8.52 -25.86 -23.90
CA ASN A 286 7.70 -25.49 -25.06
C ASN A 286 7.34 -24.01 -25.14
N VAL A 287 7.25 -23.31 -24.01
CA VAL A 287 6.67 -21.95 -23.97
C VAL A 287 7.74 -20.87 -23.84
N ILE A 288 8.53 -20.89 -22.77
CA ILE A 288 9.42 -19.77 -22.37
C ILE A 288 10.42 -19.42 -23.48
N GLY A 289 11.05 -20.43 -24.10
CA GLY A 289 11.99 -20.22 -25.20
C GLY A 289 11.35 -19.76 -26.52
N ASN A 290 10.04 -19.94 -26.67
CA ASN A 290 9.30 -19.70 -27.92
C ASN A 290 8.29 -18.53 -27.81
N VAL A 291 8.29 -17.77 -26.70
CA VAL A 291 7.35 -16.66 -26.49
C VAL A 291 7.28 -15.70 -27.68
N PRO A 292 8.41 -15.25 -28.29
CA PRO A 292 8.35 -14.34 -29.43
C PRO A 292 7.57 -14.90 -30.61
N GLN A 293 7.77 -16.18 -30.95
CA GLN A 293 7.10 -16.86 -32.06
C GLN A 293 5.61 -17.08 -31.76
N ILE A 294 5.28 -17.48 -30.53
CA ILE A 294 3.89 -17.68 -30.09
C ILE A 294 3.11 -16.36 -30.19
N VAL A 295 3.69 -15.26 -29.70
CA VAL A 295 3.08 -13.92 -29.74
C VAL A 295 2.94 -13.43 -31.18
N GLU A 296 3.94 -13.64 -32.03
CA GLU A 296 3.85 -13.28 -33.45
C GLU A 296 2.70 -14.03 -34.15
N GLN A 297 2.55 -15.32 -33.90
CA GLN A 297 1.45 -16.10 -34.45
C GLN A 297 0.09 -15.63 -33.91
N ALA A 298 -0.01 -15.38 -32.60
CA ALA A 298 -1.23 -14.89 -31.97
C ALA A 298 -1.67 -13.53 -32.52
N SER A 299 -0.71 -12.63 -32.80
CA SER A 299 -0.98 -11.30 -33.35
C SER A 299 -1.66 -11.30 -34.73
N LYS A 300 -1.57 -12.43 -35.47
CA LYS A 300 -2.19 -12.61 -36.79
C LYS A 300 -3.61 -13.21 -36.70
N SER A 301 -4.09 -13.53 -35.49
CA SER A 301 -5.39 -14.16 -35.29
C SER A 301 -6.54 -13.20 -35.59
N GLN A 302 -7.51 -13.65 -36.39
CA GLN A 302 -8.75 -12.92 -36.66
C GLN A 302 -9.62 -12.73 -35.40
N TRP A 303 -9.43 -13.58 -34.38
CA TRP A 303 -10.13 -13.47 -33.11
C TRP A 303 -9.89 -12.11 -32.42
N LEU A 304 -8.70 -11.51 -32.61
CA LEU A 304 -8.40 -10.18 -32.05
C LEU A 304 -9.39 -9.10 -32.52
N HIS A 305 -9.87 -9.18 -33.77
CA HIS A 305 -10.86 -8.23 -34.28
C HIS A 305 -12.24 -8.35 -33.61
N THR A 306 -12.54 -9.50 -32.99
CA THR A 306 -13.82 -9.74 -32.29
C THR A 306 -13.86 -9.12 -30.90
N VAL A 307 -12.68 -8.88 -30.31
CA VAL A 307 -12.51 -8.32 -28.96
C VAL A 307 -11.96 -6.90 -28.98
N ASP A 308 -11.79 -6.27 -30.14
CA ASP A 308 -11.27 -4.91 -30.20
C ASP A 308 -12.28 -3.87 -29.70
N ILE A 309 -11.89 -3.14 -28.64
CA ILE A 309 -12.70 -2.07 -28.03
C ILE A 309 -13.00 -0.92 -28.99
N SER A 310 -12.16 -0.69 -30.01
CA SER A 310 -12.30 0.42 -30.96
C SER A 310 -13.65 0.46 -31.68
N ARG A 311 -14.31 -0.70 -31.82
CA ARG A 311 -15.66 -0.80 -32.39
C ARG A 311 -16.71 -0.11 -31.54
N LEU A 312 -16.64 -0.28 -30.22
CA LEU A 312 -17.56 0.35 -29.28
C LEU A 312 -17.27 1.85 -29.15
N GLU A 313 -16.00 2.25 -29.26
CA GLU A 313 -15.59 3.65 -29.31
C GLU A 313 -16.14 4.34 -30.55
N THR A 314 -16.00 3.71 -31.70
CA THR A 314 -16.51 4.23 -32.99
C THR A 314 -18.03 4.36 -32.96
N ALA A 315 -18.74 3.37 -32.42
CA ALA A 315 -20.19 3.44 -32.21
C ALA A 315 -20.58 4.63 -31.31
N ALA A 316 -19.78 4.92 -30.30
CA ALA A 316 -20.01 6.05 -29.40
C ALA A 316 -19.49 7.40 -29.95
N GLY A 317 -18.94 7.44 -31.17
CA GLY A 317 -18.32 8.66 -31.73
C GLY A 317 -17.09 9.13 -30.96
N LEU A 318 -16.44 8.23 -30.21
CA LEU A 318 -15.26 8.53 -29.43
C LEU A 318 -14.02 8.42 -30.31
N MET A 319 -13.19 9.46 -30.28
CA MET A 319 -11.84 9.40 -30.85
C MET A 319 -10.84 9.16 -29.72
N ALA A 320 -10.00 8.13 -29.87
CA ALA A 320 -8.94 7.85 -28.92
C ALA A 320 -8.09 9.10 -28.71
N LYS A 321 -8.04 9.60 -27.48
CA LYS A 321 -7.14 10.70 -27.14
C LYS A 321 -5.73 10.13 -27.08
N GLN A 322 -4.83 10.60 -27.93
CA GLN A 322 -3.41 10.41 -27.66
C GLN A 322 -3.11 11.13 -26.34
N ARG A 323 -2.82 10.37 -25.30
CA ARG A 323 -2.40 10.91 -24.02
C ARG A 323 -1.05 11.58 -24.24
N GLN A 324 -1.04 12.91 -24.36
CA GLN A 324 0.17 13.68 -24.13
C GLN A 324 0.47 13.55 -22.64
N GLU A 325 1.28 12.56 -22.29
CA GLU A 325 1.92 12.54 -20.98
C GLU A 325 2.95 13.67 -21.02
N GLU A 326 2.58 14.84 -20.48
CA GLU A 326 3.60 15.76 -19.98
C GLU A 326 4.37 14.96 -18.92
N GLN A 327 5.53 14.45 -19.32
CA GLN A 327 6.43 13.76 -18.42
C GLN A 327 7.02 14.81 -17.49
N ASP A 328 6.32 15.06 -16.39
CA ASP A 328 6.92 15.68 -15.22
C ASP A 328 8.18 14.90 -14.85
N LYS A 329 9.19 15.61 -14.35
CA LYS A 329 10.38 14.95 -13.81
C LYS A 329 9.94 13.91 -12.76
N PRO A 330 10.41 12.66 -12.84
CA PRO A 330 10.07 11.63 -11.87
C PRO A 330 10.30 12.12 -10.45
N LYS A 331 9.32 11.86 -9.58
CA LYS A 331 9.37 12.29 -8.18
C LYS A 331 9.49 11.11 -7.23
N THR A 332 10.11 11.38 -6.08
CA THR A 332 10.21 10.44 -4.97
C THR A 332 9.24 10.88 -3.87
N LEU A 333 8.20 10.07 -3.64
CA LEU A 333 7.21 10.31 -2.60
C LEU A 333 7.48 9.42 -1.38
N PHE A 334 7.73 10.05 -0.24
CA PHE A 334 7.85 9.40 1.06
C PHE A 334 6.48 9.26 1.70
N PHE A 335 6.11 8.03 2.06
CA PHE A 335 4.92 7.71 2.84
C PHE A 335 5.35 7.09 4.18
N PRO A 336 5.62 7.92 5.19
CA PRO A 336 5.74 7.45 6.57
C PRO A 336 4.36 7.11 7.16
N THR A 337 4.22 5.92 7.71
CA THR A 337 3.05 5.56 8.50
C THR A 337 2.94 6.41 9.77
N ASN A 338 1.71 6.66 10.22
CA ASN A 338 1.44 7.34 11.48
C ASN A 338 0.93 6.29 12.48
N GLY A 339 1.87 5.77 13.27
CA GLY A 339 1.58 4.93 14.42
C GLY A 339 1.44 5.78 15.68
N VAL A 340 2.20 5.42 16.72
CA VAL A 340 2.24 6.16 17.98
C VAL A 340 3.45 7.11 17.98
N GLY A 341 3.31 8.25 17.29
CA GLY A 341 4.30 9.34 17.27
C GLY A 341 4.86 9.67 15.88
N LEU A 342 5.94 10.46 15.85
CA LEU A 342 6.53 11.04 14.63
C LEU A 342 7.71 10.25 14.05
N GLY A 343 7.97 9.05 14.58
CA GLY A 343 9.26 8.39 14.35
C GLY A 343 9.54 8.03 12.89
N HIS A 344 8.53 7.53 12.16
CA HIS A 344 8.63 7.21 10.73
C HIS A 344 8.87 8.47 9.89
N ALA A 345 8.13 9.55 10.17
CA ALA A 345 8.29 10.81 9.45
C ALA A 345 9.67 11.44 9.69
N GLN A 346 10.18 11.38 10.92
CA GLN A 346 11.52 11.87 11.24
C GLN A 346 12.60 11.10 10.46
N ARG A 347 12.54 9.76 10.43
CA ARG A 347 13.51 8.95 9.67
C ARG A 347 13.45 9.22 8.17
N CYS A 348 12.25 9.24 7.60
CA CYS A 348 12.08 9.58 6.19
C CYS A 348 12.63 10.98 5.87
N SER A 349 12.45 11.96 6.76
CA SER A 349 12.96 13.31 6.57
C SER A 349 14.49 13.37 6.62
N ILE A 350 15.12 12.61 7.53
CA ILE A 350 16.58 12.48 7.59
C ILE A 350 17.11 11.88 6.28
N ILE A 351 16.51 10.80 5.78
CA ILE A 351 16.92 10.17 4.52
C ILE A 351 16.71 11.12 3.33
N ALA A 352 15.55 11.79 3.26
CA ALA A 352 15.23 12.73 2.18
C ALA A 352 16.20 13.93 2.12
N ARG A 353 16.75 14.35 3.27
CA ARG A 353 17.74 15.42 3.34
C ARG A 353 19.10 15.02 2.75
N GLU A 354 19.48 13.76 2.87
CA GLU A 354 20.72 13.22 2.28
C GLU A 354 20.58 12.94 0.76
N MET A 355 19.36 12.96 0.22
CA MET A 355 19.13 12.78 -1.22
C MET A 355 19.43 14.06 -2.02
N PRO A 356 19.96 13.94 -3.26
CA PRO A 356 20.31 15.09 -4.10
C PRO A 356 19.16 16.09 -4.28
N ASP A 357 19.46 17.38 -4.21
CA ASP A 357 18.47 18.46 -4.41
C ASP A 357 17.91 18.54 -5.84
N THR A 358 18.56 17.89 -6.80
CA THR A 358 18.07 17.76 -8.17
C THR A 358 16.87 16.82 -8.29
N MET A 359 16.61 15.97 -7.30
CA MET A 359 15.47 15.07 -7.28
C MET A 359 14.25 15.76 -6.65
N THR A 360 13.09 15.61 -7.30
CA THR A 360 11.82 16.08 -6.74
C THR A 360 11.40 15.19 -5.58
N LYS A 361 11.43 15.74 -4.35
CA LYS A 361 11.09 15.05 -3.10
C LYS A 361 9.73 15.54 -2.60
N MET A 362 8.85 14.62 -2.21
CA MET A 362 7.53 14.95 -1.64
C MET A 362 7.15 13.95 -0.55
N PHE A 363 6.24 14.31 0.35
CA PHE A 363 5.65 13.40 1.33
C PHE A 363 4.15 13.18 1.11
N ALA A 364 3.65 11.99 1.42
CA ALA A 364 2.27 11.77 1.83
C ALA A 364 2.27 11.58 3.35
N ALA A 365 1.81 12.59 4.08
CA ALA A 365 1.99 12.68 5.53
C ALA A 365 0.64 12.84 6.23
N PHE A 366 0.45 12.11 7.34
CA PHE A 366 -0.67 12.36 8.23
C PHE A 366 -0.55 13.74 8.90
N PRO A 367 -1.67 14.34 9.37
CA PRO A 367 -1.67 15.72 9.85
C PRO A 367 -0.65 16.01 10.96
N SER A 368 -0.39 15.06 11.86
CA SER A 368 0.63 15.18 12.91
C SER A 368 2.06 15.32 12.38
N CYS A 369 2.34 14.79 11.19
CA CYS A 369 3.66 14.80 10.56
C CYS A 369 3.87 16.01 9.64
N VAL A 370 2.80 16.68 9.21
CA VAL A 370 2.87 17.81 8.25
C VAL A 370 3.78 18.96 8.75
N PRO A 371 3.69 19.43 10.01
CA PRO A 371 4.57 20.50 10.49
C PRO A 371 6.05 20.11 10.46
N LEU A 372 6.37 18.84 10.74
CA LEU A 372 7.74 18.31 10.70
C LEU A 372 8.28 18.36 9.26
N VAL A 373 7.51 17.84 8.30
CA VAL A 373 7.93 17.82 6.89
C VAL A 373 8.09 19.23 6.31
N ARG A 374 7.14 20.13 6.59
CA ARG A 374 7.20 21.51 6.09
C ARG A 374 8.38 22.30 6.63
N ARG A 375 8.83 22.01 7.86
CA ARG A 375 10.01 22.64 8.45
C ARG A 375 11.30 22.27 7.70
N GLU A 376 11.35 21.10 7.09
CA GLU A 376 12.44 20.67 6.22
C GLU A 376 12.33 21.25 4.79
N GLY A 377 11.31 22.07 4.50
CA GLY A 377 11.11 22.69 3.19
C GLY A 377 10.61 21.74 2.10
N ILE A 378 10.06 20.58 2.49
CA ILE A 378 9.57 19.56 1.55
C ILE A 378 8.05 19.63 1.44
N ASP A 379 7.54 19.51 0.22
CA ASP A 379 6.10 19.48 -0.05
C ASP A 379 5.43 18.23 0.53
N CYS A 380 4.17 18.37 0.95
CA CYS A 380 3.41 17.25 1.47
C CYS A 380 1.94 17.25 1.05
N ILE A 381 1.44 16.08 0.66
CA ILE A 381 0.02 15.80 0.53
C ILE A 381 -0.47 15.32 1.91
N PRO A 382 -1.47 15.99 2.50
CA PRO A 382 -2.02 15.52 3.76
C PRO A 382 -2.75 14.18 3.55
N LEU A 383 -2.64 13.26 4.50
CA LEU A 383 -3.42 12.02 4.59
C LEU A 383 -4.54 12.16 5.63
N VAL A 384 -5.46 11.19 5.66
CA VAL A 384 -6.56 11.15 6.63
C VAL A 384 -6.36 10.00 7.59
N GLN A 385 -6.44 10.29 8.89
CA GLN A 385 -6.36 9.28 9.93
C GLN A 385 -7.59 8.36 9.90
N ARG A 386 -7.41 7.11 10.32
CA ARG A 386 -8.53 6.19 10.51
C ARG A 386 -9.43 6.73 11.62
N THR A 387 -10.74 6.70 11.41
CA THR A 387 -11.74 7.01 12.43
C THR A 387 -12.29 5.71 13.03
N ASP A 388 -12.66 5.72 14.31
CA ASP A 388 -13.21 4.54 15.01
C ASP A 388 -14.69 4.27 14.67
N THR A 389 -15.21 4.91 13.62
CA THR A 389 -16.57 4.74 13.15
C THR A 389 -16.71 3.38 12.46
N LYS A 390 -17.48 2.47 13.05
CA LYS A 390 -17.75 1.11 12.53
C LYS A 390 -18.33 1.07 11.11
N THR A 391 -18.89 2.18 10.63
CA THR A 391 -19.59 2.29 9.34
C THR A 391 -18.66 2.37 8.13
N ASN A 392 -17.36 2.67 8.31
CA ASN A 392 -16.43 2.76 7.18
C ASN A 392 -14.97 2.52 7.62
N SER A 393 -14.65 1.30 8.07
CA SER A 393 -13.34 0.97 8.66
C SER A 393 -12.14 1.19 7.72
N ASP A 394 -12.39 1.20 6.40
CA ASP A 394 -11.37 1.20 5.35
C ASP A 394 -11.38 2.48 4.49
N GLY A 395 -12.33 3.40 4.73
CA GLY A 395 -12.50 4.60 3.90
C GLY A 395 -11.27 5.51 3.88
N ASN A 396 -10.50 5.54 4.97
CA ASN A 396 -9.25 6.30 5.03
C ASN A 396 -8.17 5.71 4.10
N ASP A 397 -8.10 4.38 3.97
CA ASP A 397 -7.13 3.69 3.11
C ASP A 397 -7.52 3.85 1.63
N VAL A 398 -8.83 3.78 1.31
CA VAL A 398 -9.36 4.07 -0.04
C VAL A 398 -9.09 5.53 -0.44
N LEU A 399 -9.28 6.48 0.46
CA LEU A 399 -8.96 7.89 0.20
C LEU A 399 -7.44 8.11 0.03
N THR A 400 -6.62 7.42 0.84
CA THR A 400 -5.16 7.43 0.70
C THR A 400 -4.75 6.93 -0.69
N TYR A 401 -5.33 5.81 -1.12
CA TYR A 401 -5.14 5.27 -2.47
C TYR A 401 -5.51 6.27 -3.56
N ARG A 402 -6.66 6.96 -3.43
CA ARG A 402 -7.07 8.00 -4.40
C ARG A 402 -6.10 9.17 -4.45
N ARG A 403 -5.62 9.64 -3.30
CA ARG A 403 -4.64 10.75 -3.22
C ARG A 403 -3.29 10.36 -3.81
N LEU A 404 -2.77 9.18 -3.46
CA LEU A 404 -1.53 8.67 -4.03
C LEU A 404 -1.66 8.47 -5.54
N GLY A 405 -2.74 7.83 -6.00
CA GLY A 405 -2.99 7.60 -7.41
C GLY A 405 -3.21 8.86 -8.23
N ALA A 406 -3.63 9.98 -7.62
CA ALA A 406 -3.78 11.26 -8.30
C ALA A 406 -2.46 12.00 -8.51
N VAL A 407 -1.45 11.77 -7.66
CA VAL A 407 -0.16 12.46 -7.74
C VAL A 407 0.92 11.62 -8.40
N LEU A 408 0.89 10.30 -8.23
CA LEU A 408 1.90 9.39 -8.74
C LEU A 408 1.58 8.90 -10.16
N GLN A 409 2.61 8.89 -11.00
CA GLN A 409 2.60 8.46 -12.40
C GLN A 409 3.58 7.30 -12.62
N GLU A 410 3.58 6.73 -13.84
CA GLU A 410 4.54 5.68 -14.21
C GLU A 410 5.98 6.21 -14.07
N ASN A 411 6.87 5.40 -13.50
CA ASN A 411 8.27 5.73 -13.16
C ASN A 411 8.49 6.64 -11.94
N ASP A 412 7.45 7.10 -11.24
CA ASP A 412 7.65 7.72 -9.93
C ASP A 412 8.14 6.68 -8.91
N THR A 413 8.84 7.14 -7.87
CA THR A 413 9.32 6.29 -6.77
C THR A 413 8.47 6.49 -5.52
N LEU A 414 7.95 5.40 -4.96
CA LEU A 414 7.27 5.39 -3.65
C LEU A 414 8.18 4.80 -2.57
N VAL A 415 8.45 5.57 -1.53
CA VAL A 415 9.21 5.12 -0.35
C VAL A 415 8.25 4.96 0.82
N PHE A 416 7.98 3.72 1.22
CA PHE A 416 7.07 3.42 2.33
C PHE A 416 7.86 3.12 3.61
N ASP A 417 7.54 3.79 4.73
CA ASP A 417 8.11 3.46 6.06
C ASP A 417 7.00 3.04 7.02
N GLY A 418 6.94 1.75 7.33
CA GLY A 418 5.91 1.17 8.21
C GLY A 418 6.06 -0.33 8.41
N GLY A 419 5.46 -0.87 9.47
CA GLY A 419 5.48 -2.31 9.76
C GLY A 419 4.51 -3.13 8.90
N TYR A 420 3.39 -2.54 8.48
CA TYR A 420 2.35 -3.21 7.69
C TYR A 420 2.04 -2.44 6.42
N VAL A 421 2.18 -3.11 5.26
CA VAL A 421 1.95 -2.51 3.94
C VAL A 421 0.45 -2.48 3.63
N PHE A 422 -0.13 -1.28 3.59
CA PHE A 422 -1.57 -1.08 3.33
C PHE A 422 -1.99 -1.48 1.91
N ASP A 423 -3.30 -1.68 1.71
CA ASP A 423 -3.85 -1.99 0.38
C ASP A 423 -3.64 -0.82 -0.58
N SER A 424 -3.75 0.41 -0.09
CA SER A 424 -3.47 1.62 -0.88
C SER A 424 -2.07 1.66 -1.47
N VAL A 425 -1.06 1.36 -0.64
CA VAL A 425 0.36 1.30 -1.04
C VAL A 425 0.57 0.16 -2.03
N TYR A 426 0.12 -1.05 -1.68
CA TYR A 426 0.26 -2.22 -2.53
C TYR A 426 -0.39 -2.01 -3.91
N ARG A 427 -1.62 -1.48 -3.95
CA ARG A 427 -2.35 -1.23 -5.19
C ARG A 427 -1.73 -0.12 -6.01
N VAL A 428 -1.36 1.01 -5.41
CA VAL A 428 -0.79 2.13 -6.18
C VAL A 428 0.54 1.75 -6.82
N ILE A 429 1.41 1.00 -6.14
CA ILE A 429 2.67 0.49 -6.71
C ILE A 429 2.37 -0.34 -7.97
N ARG A 430 1.44 -1.28 -7.87
CA ARG A 430 1.14 -2.23 -8.95
C ARG A 430 0.39 -1.58 -10.11
N GLU A 431 -0.58 -0.72 -9.83
CA GLU A 431 -1.46 -0.12 -10.83
C GLU A 431 -0.84 1.10 -11.52
N ARG A 432 0.04 1.85 -10.82
CA ARG A 432 0.81 2.95 -11.42
C ARG A 432 2.20 2.52 -11.90
N LYS A 433 2.60 1.26 -11.67
CA LYS A 433 3.92 0.71 -12.02
C LYS A 433 5.07 1.55 -11.45
N LEU A 434 4.96 1.84 -10.16
CA LEU A 434 5.95 2.66 -9.45
C LEU A 434 7.21 1.83 -9.21
N SER A 435 8.36 2.50 -9.17
CA SER A 435 9.48 1.97 -8.42
C SER A 435 9.18 2.11 -6.94
N ALA A 436 9.50 1.10 -6.13
CA ALA A 436 9.08 1.10 -4.73
C ALA A 436 10.20 0.63 -3.80
N ALA A 437 10.40 1.38 -2.72
CA ALA A 437 11.27 1.01 -1.63
C ALA A 437 10.50 0.89 -0.31
N TRP A 438 10.79 -0.14 0.47
CA TRP A 438 10.25 -0.32 1.81
C TRP A 438 11.33 -0.08 2.85
N ILE A 439 11.18 0.97 3.65
CA ILE A 439 11.95 1.15 4.89
C ILE A 439 11.30 0.27 5.95
N ARG A 440 11.94 -0.86 6.23
CA ARG A 440 11.43 -1.90 7.13
C ARG A 440 12.38 -2.07 8.30
N ARG A 441 12.01 -1.46 9.43
CA ARG A 441 12.77 -1.61 10.67
C ARG A 441 12.52 -2.97 11.32
N GLY A 442 13.54 -3.54 11.94
CA GLY A 442 13.48 -4.84 12.60
C GLY A 442 12.95 -4.80 14.03
N LEU A 443 13.37 -5.79 14.84
CA LEU A 443 13.01 -5.98 16.24
C LEU A 443 11.49 -6.17 16.47
N TRP A 444 10.86 -6.96 15.60
CA TRP A 444 9.43 -7.28 15.69
C TRP A 444 9.14 -8.27 16.82
N PRO A 445 8.01 -8.13 17.53
CA PRO A 445 7.58 -9.10 18.54
C PRO A 445 7.51 -10.53 17.97
N GLU A 446 7.67 -11.52 18.84
CA GLU A 446 7.48 -12.93 18.47
C GLU A 446 6.02 -13.24 18.14
N GLY A 447 5.76 -13.99 17.06
CA GLY A 447 4.42 -14.49 16.71
C GLY A 447 4.04 -14.42 15.23
N ARG A 448 2.78 -14.81 14.93
CA ARG A 448 2.18 -14.90 13.57
C ARG A 448 2.18 -13.59 12.76
N SER A 449 2.39 -12.44 13.41
CA SER A 449 2.39 -11.13 12.75
C SER A 449 3.53 -10.99 11.72
N ARG A 450 4.70 -11.62 11.96
CA ARG A 450 5.90 -11.51 11.12
C ARG A 450 5.65 -11.93 9.67
N GLN A 451 5.10 -13.13 9.48
CA GLN A 451 4.78 -13.65 8.13
C GLN A 451 3.77 -12.78 7.41
N THR A 452 2.75 -12.28 8.12
CA THR A 452 1.71 -11.42 7.52
C THR A 452 2.27 -10.06 7.07
N MET A 453 3.22 -9.49 7.82
CA MET A 453 3.89 -8.23 7.47
C MET A 453 4.77 -8.37 6.21
N LEU A 454 5.38 -9.53 5.99
CA LEU A 454 6.29 -9.79 4.86
C LEU A 454 5.59 -10.17 3.55
N ARG A 455 4.30 -10.55 3.58
CA ARG A 455 3.54 -11.02 2.39
C ARG A 455 3.63 -10.10 1.18
N ARG A 456 3.77 -8.79 1.41
CA ARG A 456 3.78 -7.77 0.35
C ARG A 456 5.18 -7.27 0.02
N GLU A 457 6.22 -7.87 0.57
CA GLU A 457 7.59 -7.47 0.27
C GLU A 457 7.90 -7.52 -1.23
N SER A 458 7.36 -8.51 -1.95
CA SER A 458 7.61 -8.73 -3.38
C SER A 458 7.14 -7.61 -4.31
N VAL A 459 6.38 -6.61 -3.82
CA VAL A 459 6.06 -5.43 -4.64
C VAL A 459 7.11 -4.33 -4.56
N PHE A 460 8.08 -4.44 -3.65
CA PHE A 460 9.16 -3.47 -3.50
C PHE A 460 10.41 -3.93 -4.24
N ASP A 461 10.98 -3.03 -5.04
CA ASP A 461 12.26 -3.26 -5.72
C ASP A 461 13.43 -3.26 -4.73
N ARG A 462 13.28 -2.57 -3.59
CA ARG A 462 14.26 -2.53 -2.50
C ARG A 462 13.59 -2.57 -1.14
N VAL A 463 14.18 -3.32 -0.21
CA VAL A 463 13.87 -3.27 1.22
C VAL A 463 15.08 -2.71 1.94
N ILE A 464 14.95 -1.50 2.48
CA ILE A 464 15.99 -0.85 3.28
C ILE A 464 15.71 -1.18 4.74
N VAL A 465 16.67 -1.82 5.41
CA VAL A 465 16.56 -2.26 6.80
C VAL A 465 17.48 -1.41 7.66
N PRO A 466 16.97 -0.36 8.33
CA PRO A 466 17.71 0.35 9.37
C PRO A 466 18.07 -0.57 10.52
N SER A 467 19.36 -0.73 10.79
CA SER A 467 19.86 -1.52 11.91
C SER A 467 19.60 -0.82 13.25
N GLU A 468 19.53 -1.64 14.29
CA GLU A 468 19.72 -1.27 15.70
C GLU A 468 21.21 -1.02 15.99
N ALA A 469 21.51 -0.45 17.15
CA ALA A 469 22.88 -0.14 17.55
C ALA A 469 23.73 -1.37 17.91
N PHE A 470 23.11 -2.51 18.18
CA PHE A 470 23.78 -3.74 18.63
C PHE A 470 23.44 -4.90 17.69
N ASP A 471 24.44 -5.68 17.30
CA ASP A 471 24.33 -6.73 16.29
C ASP A 471 23.33 -7.81 16.70
N GLU A 472 23.25 -8.17 17.98
CA GLU A 472 22.32 -9.18 18.49
C GLU A 472 20.84 -8.77 18.41
N LEU A 473 20.55 -7.51 18.08
CA LEU A 473 19.17 -7.02 17.86
C LEU A 473 18.75 -7.04 16.39
N ASN A 474 19.68 -7.31 15.47
CA ASN A 474 19.50 -7.19 14.03
C ASN A 474 19.09 -8.52 13.38
N ASP A 475 17.96 -9.08 13.80
CA ASP A 475 17.42 -10.33 13.24
C ASP A 475 17.14 -10.20 11.73
N ALA A 476 17.44 -11.26 10.96
CA ALA A 476 17.14 -11.32 9.54
C ALA A 476 15.73 -11.87 9.27
N TYR A 477 14.90 -11.08 8.58
CA TYR A 477 13.49 -11.42 8.30
C TYR A 477 13.24 -11.87 6.85
N SER A 478 14.03 -11.38 5.91
CA SER A 478 13.97 -11.76 4.50
C SER A 478 15.35 -11.64 3.88
N TYR A 479 15.57 -12.33 2.77
CA TYR A 479 16.84 -12.46 2.07
C TYR A 479 16.66 -12.17 0.58
N GLY A 480 17.74 -11.77 -0.08
CA GLY A 480 17.78 -11.48 -1.52
C GLY A 480 18.51 -10.18 -1.83
N ASP A 481 18.87 -10.00 -3.10
CA ASP A 481 19.64 -8.84 -3.57
C ASP A 481 18.88 -7.51 -3.44
N HIS A 482 17.55 -7.57 -3.25
CA HIS A 482 16.69 -6.41 -3.00
C HIS A 482 16.71 -5.96 -1.53
N VAL A 483 17.23 -6.77 -0.59
CA VAL A 483 17.28 -6.44 0.84
C VAL A 483 18.62 -5.81 1.20
N HIS A 484 18.59 -4.60 1.72
CA HIS A 484 19.76 -3.80 2.04
C HIS A 484 19.75 -3.35 3.49
N TYR A 485 20.68 -3.88 4.28
CA TYR A 485 20.92 -3.42 5.64
C TYR A 485 21.72 -2.12 5.62
N VAL A 486 21.27 -1.14 6.37
CA VAL A 486 21.95 0.15 6.53
C VAL A 486 22.14 0.42 8.03
N GLY A 487 23.13 1.25 8.37
CA GLY A 487 23.35 1.65 9.75
C GLY A 487 22.14 2.36 10.38
N PRO A 488 22.17 2.63 11.69
CA PRO A 488 21.07 3.30 12.37
C PRO A 488 20.74 4.67 11.74
N ILE A 489 19.44 4.98 11.60
CA ILE A 489 18.97 6.26 11.06
C ILE A 489 18.72 7.20 12.23
N VAL A 490 19.65 8.12 12.45
CA VAL A 490 19.67 8.98 13.63
C VAL A 490 19.68 10.44 13.23
N ARG A 491 18.87 11.24 13.91
CA ARG A 491 18.90 12.69 13.77
C ARG A 491 20.16 13.21 14.47
N GLN A 492 21.03 13.92 13.76
CA GLN A 492 22.15 14.61 14.37
C GLN A 492 21.71 15.98 14.89
N VAL A 493 22.00 16.26 16.16
CA VAL A 493 21.70 17.53 16.83
C VAL A 493 22.96 18.02 17.53
N GLU A 494 23.44 19.19 17.10
CA GLU A 494 24.49 19.91 17.81
C GLU A 494 23.86 20.99 18.70
N GLN A 495 24.38 21.10 19.92
CA GLN A 495 24.00 22.14 20.86
C GLN A 495 25.22 22.51 21.71
N SER A 496 25.65 23.76 21.60
CA SER A 496 26.73 24.32 22.42
C SER A 496 26.29 24.51 23.87
N ALA A 497 27.26 24.61 24.79
CA ALA A 497 27.00 24.92 26.19
C ALA A 497 26.23 26.24 26.38
N ALA A 498 26.51 27.25 25.55
CA ALA A 498 25.81 28.53 25.57
C ALA A 498 24.33 28.39 25.13
N GLU A 499 24.06 27.61 24.09
CA GLU A 499 22.68 27.33 23.64
C GLU A 499 21.91 26.48 24.65
N LYS A 500 22.59 25.57 25.37
CA LYS A 500 22.00 24.83 26.50
C LYS A 500 21.58 25.78 27.61
N GLU A 501 22.47 26.67 28.04
CA GLU A 501 22.16 27.65 29.10
C GLU A 501 21.03 28.59 28.68
N GLN A 502 21.10 29.14 27.46
CA GLN A 502 20.04 29.99 26.92
C GLN A 502 18.69 29.27 26.81
N LEU A 503 18.68 27.97 26.49
CA LEU A 503 17.45 27.17 26.50
C LEU A 503 16.89 27.06 27.92
N ARG A 504 17.73 26.83 28.93
CA ARG A 504 17.31 26.76 30.34
C ARG A 504 16.76 28.09 30.84
N THR A 505 17.42 29.22 30.52
CA THR A 505 16.91 30.56 30.82
C THR A 505 15.53 30.79 30.21
N ARG A 506 15.36 30.47 28.92
CA ARG A 506 14.05 30.62 28.24
C ARG A 506 12.96 29.73 28.84
N LEU A 507 13.30 28.53 29.31
CA LEU A 507 12.35 27.66 30.01
C LEU A 507 11.94 28.28 31.35
N ALA A 508 12.89 28.85 32.09
CA ALA A 508 12.62 29.51 33.36
C ALA A 508 11.69 30.71 33.19
N GLU A 509 12.00 31.58 32.22
CA GLU A 509 11.15 32.73 31.84
C GLU A 509 9.75 32.28 31.40
N ARG A 510 9.67 31.30 30.48
CA ARG A 510 8.40 30.82 29.93
C ARG A 510 7.45 30.29 31.00
N PHE A 511 7.98 29.61 32.01
CA PHE A 511 7.18 29.00 33.07
C PHE A 511 7.15 29.81 34.36
N GLY A 512 7.78 30.99 34.38
CA GLY A 512 7.86 31.87 35.54
C GLY A 512 8.48 31.19 36.75
N ARG A 513 9.53 30.40 36.52
CA ARG A 513 10.17 29.58 37.55
C ARG A 513 11.65 29.40 37.30
N ASP A 514 12.45 29.83 38.27
CA ASP A 514 13.85 29.44 38.34
C ASP A 514 13.97 27.97 38.78
N PHE A 515 14.92 27.26 38.17
CA PHE A 515 15.22 25.87 38.51
C PHE A 515 16.72 25.62 38.36
N LYS A 516 17.24 24.71 39.19
CA LYS A 516 18.59 24.16 39.07
C LYS A 516 18.60 22.82 38.39
N GLN A 517 17.54 22.02 38.57
CA GLN A 517 17.43 20.67 38.02
C GLN A 517 16.33 20.63 36.95
N LEU A 518 16.64 20.06 35.79
CA LEU A 518 15.73 19.85 34.68
C LEU A 518 15.55 18.34 34.46
N VAL A 519 14.31 17.87 34.62
CA VAL A 519 13.94 16.48 34.32
C VAL A 519 13.07 16.47 33.07
N VAL A 520 13.39 15.60 32.11
CA VAL A 520 12.61 15.44 30.87
C VAL A 520 12.06 14.02 30.79
N SER A 521 10.73 13.90 30.73
CA SER A 521 10.01 12.64 30.55
C SER A 521 9.40 12.52 29.16
N MET A 522 9.77 11.47 28.42
CA MET A 522 9.34 11.17 27.05
C MET A 522 8.75 9.75 26.95
N LEU A 523 7.68 9.49 27.70
CA LEU A 523 6.97 8.20 27.70
C LEU A 523 5.88 8.09 26.60
N GLY A 524 5.82 9.09 25.70
CA GLY A 524 4.82 9.15 24.62
C GLY A 524 3.44 9.64 25.08
N GLY A 525 2.51 9.76 24.14
CA GLY A 525 1.15 10.29 24.37
C GLY A 525 0.15 9.28 24.93
N GLY A 526 0.59 8.12 25.43
CA GLY A 526 -0.29 7.11 26.04
C GLY A 526 -1.21 6.32 25.10
N VAL A 527 -1.09 6.50 23.77
CA VAL A 527 -1.93 5.78 22.78
C VAL A 527 -1.53 4.32 22.63
N ALA A 528 -0.21 4.02 22.66
CA ALA A 528 0.27 2.65 22.50
C ALA A 528 -0.02 1.79 23.73
N SER A 529 0.11 2.42 24.90
CA SER A 529 0.08 1.80 26.21
C SER A 529 -0.16 2.90 27.24
N ASP A 530 -0.97 2.61 28.25
CA ASP A 530 -1.28 3.55 29.31
C ASP A 530 -0.04 3.82 30.19
N ARG A 531 0.33 5.09 30.31
CA ARG A 531 1.50 5.57 31.08
C ARG A 531 1.13 6.55 32.19
N SER A 532 -0.15 6.62 32.54
CA SER A 532 -0.66 7.49 33.61
C SER A 532 0.14 7.29 34.89
N ALA A 533 0.26 6.04 35.33
CA ALA A 533 0.81 5.71 36.64
C ALA A 533 2.29 6.13 36.75
N GLN A 534 3.09 5.87 35.72
CA GLN A 534 4.51 6.24 35.71
C GLN A 534 4.68 7.75 35.66
N LEU A 535 3.93 8.46 34.82
CA LEU A 535 3.99 9.92 34.77
C LEU A 535 3.53 10.57 36.08
N GLN A 536 2.49 10.03 36.73
CA GLN A 536 2.02 10.52 38.03
C GLN A 536 3.05 10.24 39.13
N ALA A 537 3.68 9.06 39.15
CA ALA A 537 4.75 8.75 40.10
C ALA A 537 5.96 9.67 39.95
N ILE A 538 6.43 9.89 38.70
CA ILE A 538 7.54 10.82 38.41
C ILE A 538 7.15 12.25 38.79
N SER A 539 5.94 12.68 38.48
CA SER A 539 5.50 14.04 38.81
C SER A 539 5.39 14.23 40.33
N GLY A 540 4.87 13.22 41.05
CA GLY A 540 4.74 13.25 42.50
C GLY A 540 6.07 13.26 43.25
N MET A 541 7.05 12.46 42.83
CA MET A 541 8.38 12.49 43.48
C MET A 541 9.10 13.83 43.27
N LEU A 542 8.86 14.49 42.13
CA LEU A 542 9.50 15.78 41.82
C LEU A 542 8.78 16.97 42.44
N GLU A 543 7.53 16.82 42.88
CA GLU A 543 6.70 17.90 43.44
C GLU A 543 7.31 18.52 44.71
N ALA A 544 7.98 17.70 45.53
CA ALA A 544 8.62 18.14 46.76
C ALA A 544 9.94 18.91 46.56
N ARG A 545 10.44 19.02 45.31
CA ARG A 545 11.76 19.60 44.98
C ARG A 545 11.61 21.01 44.41
N ASP A 546 11.77 22.03 45.25
CA ASP A 546 11.49 23.43 44.90
C ASP A 546 12.39 24.01 43.79
N ASP A 547 13.57 23.42 43.54
CA ASP A 547 14.52 23.82 42.51
C ASP A 547 14.47 22.96 41.24
N CYS A 548 13.40 22.17 41.07
CA CYS A 548 13.22 21.27 39.94
C CYS A 548 12.14 21.77 38.96
N LEU A 549 12.44 21.66 37.67
CA LEU A 549 11.47 21.75 36.57
C LEU A 549 11.37 20.39 35.87
N HIS A 550 10.18 19.82 35.87
CA HIS A 550 9.87 18.59 35.15
C HIS A 550 9.10 18.90 33.86
N LEU A 551 9.63 18.46 32.71
CA LEU A 551 8.98 18.57 31.42
C LEU A 551 8.46 17.20 30.98
N VAL A 552 7.14 17.09 30.80
CA VAL A 552 6.54 15.95 30.09
C VAL A 552 6.49 16.32 28.61
N VAL A 553 7.40 15.73 27.84
CA VAL A 553 7.60 16.05 26.43
C VAL A 553 6.84 15.08 25.55
N THR A 554 6.00 15.62 24.67
CA THR A 554 5.23 14.86 23.69
C THR A 554 5.28 15.52 22.31
N TRP A 555 4.78 14.84 21.27
CA TRP A 555 4.73 15.43 19.93
C TRP A 555 3.54 16.41 19.78
N PRO A 556 3.61 17.38 18.86
CA PRO A 556 2.49 18.28 18.58
C PRO A 556 1.18 17.55 18.26
N GLY A 557 0.10 17.92 18.93
CA GLY A 557 -1.22 17.31 18.74
C GLY A 557 -1.41 15.96 19.44
N SER A 558 -0.46 15.53 20.29
CA SER A 558 -0.68 14.35 21.14
C SER A 558 -1.76 14.63 22.20
N THR A 559 -2.58 13.64 22.51
CA THR A 559 -3.43 13.70 23.71
C THR A 559 -2.55 13.52 24.96
N VAL A 560 -2.79 14.33 25.99
CA VAL A 560 -2.13 14.23 27.30
C VAL A 560 -3.20 14.23 28.37
N GLN A 561 -2.99 13.47 29.44
CA GLN A 561 -3.97 13.32 30.48
C GLN A 561 -4.12 14.59 31.32
N PRO A 562 -5.36 15.00 31.67
CA PRO A 562 -5.59 16.20 32.48
C PRO A 562 -4.83 16.20 33.81
N ALA A 563 -4.68 15.03 34.45
CA ALA A 563 -3.97 14.89 35.72
C ALA A 563 -2.49 15.30 35.66
N THR A 564 -1.86 15.29 34.47
CA THR A 564 -0.45 15.71 34.31
C THR A 564 -0.28 17.23 34.50
N PHE A 565 -1.35 18.02 34.31
CA PHE A 565 -1.30 19.48 34.43
C PHE A 565 -1.47 19.98 35.87
N GLY A 566 -1.78 19.10 36.83
CA GLY A 566 -2.09 19.47 38.22
C GLY A 566 -0.87 19.64 39.14
N TRP A 567 0.32 19.22 38.70
CA TRP A 567 1.53 19.23 39.53
C TRP A 567 2.25 20.58 39.46
N LYS A 568 2.64 21.15 40.61
CA LYS A 568 3.38 22.42 40.71
C LYS A 568 4.65 22.38 39.85
N ASN A 569 5.37 21.27 39.84
CA ASN A 569 6.70 21.18 39.22
C ASN A 569 6.70 20.64 37.79
N THR A 570 5.55 20.21 37.27
CA THR A 570 5.46 19.55 35.97
C THR A 570 4.81 20.44 34.92
N ARG A 571 5.41 20.51 33.74
CA ARG A 571 4.88 21.22 32.57
C ARG A 571 4.85 20.29 31.35
N VAL A 572 3.72 20.26 30.66
CA VAL A 572 3.59 19.52 29.39
C VAL A 572 4.13 20.39 28.25
N VAL A 573 5.06 19.83 27.48
CA VAL A 573 5.69 20.51 26.34
C VAL A 573 5.54 19.68 25.08
N GLN A 574 4.74 20.20 24.14
CA GLN A 574 4.65 19.64 22.80
C GLN A 574 5.72 20.24 21.88
N THR A 575 6.61 19.41 21.33
CA THR A 575 7.72 19.89 20.49
C THR A 575 8.20 18.86 19.47
N LEU A 576 8.87 19.36 18.43
CA LEU A 576 9.65 18.57 17.46
C LEU A 576 11.16 18.53 17.81
N GLU A 577 11.57 19.24 18.86
CA GLU A 577 12.96 19.40 19.30
C GLU A 577 13.24 18.66 20.61
N ALA A 578 12.68 17.47 20.79
CA ALA A 578 12.80 16.71 22.04
C ALA A 578 14.27 16.47 22.44
N THR A 579 15.13 16.12 21.48
CA THR A 579 16.57 15.90 21.69
C THR A 579 17.29 17.10 22.31
N LYS A 580 16.93 18.33 21.91
CA LYS A 580 17.52 19.57 22.49
C LYS A 580 17.11 19.78 23.94
N LEU A 581 15.89 19.38 24.30
CA LEU A 581 15.46 19.40 25.70
C LEU A 581 16.23 18.34 26.49
N SER A 582 16.41 17.14 25.94
CA SER A 582 17.19 16.06 26.56
C SER A 582 18.67 16.42 26.77
N LEU A 583 19.32 17.07 25.80
CA LEU A 583 20.70 17.58 25.94
C LEU A 583 20.83 18.63 27.07
N ALA A 584 19.78 19.42 27.28
CA ALA A 584 19.74 20.42 28.33
C ALA A 584 19.37 19.88 29.72
N ALA A 585 18.79 18.68 29.76
CA ALA A 585 18.30 18.04 30.97
C ALA A 585 19.44 17.48 31.84
N ASP A 586 19.13 17.35 33.12
CA ASP A 586 19.97 16.70 34.12
C ASP A 586 19.56 15.22 34.24
N VAL A 587 18.26 14.92 34.12
CA VAL A 587 17.73 13.54 34.04
C VAL A 587 16.78 13.41 32.84
N VAL A 588 16.96 12.35 32.06
CA VAL A 588 16.05 11.97 30.98
C VAL A 588 15.41 10.64 31.28
N ILE A 589 14.08 10.59 31.25
CA ILE A 589 13.27 9.38 31.38
C ILE A 589 12.54 9.17 30.06
N SER A 590 12.69 8.04 29.40
CA SER A 590 12.10 7.84 28.07
C SER A 590 11.57 6.42 27.85
N ALA A 591 10.62 6.29 26.93
CA ALA A 591 10.30 4.99 26.36
C ALA A 591 11.49 4.47 25.53
N ALA A 592 11.70 3.16 25.52
CA ALA A 592 12.82 2.55 24.78
C ALA A 592 12.51 2.31 23.29
N GLY A 593 11.85 3.25 22.63
CA GLY A 593 11.60 3.22 21.18
C GLY A 593 12.88 3.48 20.37
N TYR A 594 12.94 2.96 19.14
CA TYR A 594 14.12 3.06 18.27
C TYR A 594 14.73 4.45 18.14
N ASN A 595 13.93 5.45 17.74
CA ASN A 595 14.44 6.82 17.57
C ASN A 595 14.95 7.38 18.90
N SER A 596 14.20 7.21 20.00
CA SER A 596 14.57 7.75 21.31
C SER A 596 15.87 7.15 21.81
N VAL A 597 16.01 5.82 21.76
CA VAL A 597 17.22 5.12 22.19
C VAL A 597 18.44 5.56 21.39
N LEU A 598 18.31 5.61 20.05
CA LEU A 598 19.41 6.02 19.20
C LEU A 598 19.77 7.50 19.39
N GLU A 599 18.79 8.37 19.58
CA GLU A 599 19.07 9.77 19.92
C GLU A 599 19.78 9.91 21.27
N MET A 600 19.41 9.15 22.30
CA MET A 600 20.15 9.20 23.58
C MET A 600 21.57 8.66 23.42
N LEU A 601 21.72 7.54 22.72
CA LEU A 601 23.00 6.86 22.53
C LEU A 601 23.99 7.70 21.71
N TYR A 602 23.58 8.21 20.54
CA TYR A 602 24.48 8.95 19.64
C TYR A 602 24.84 10.36 20.17
N HIS A 603 24.02 10.94 21.05
CA HIS A 603 24.32 12.22 21.70
C HIS A 603 24.92 12.06 23.11
N ARG A 604 25.23 10.83 23.54
CA ARG A 604 25.84 10.52 24.84
C ARG A 604 25.02 11.04 26.03
N ILE A 605 23.69 10.91 25.95
CA ILE A 605 22.76 11.36 27.00
C ILE A 605 22.43 10.16 27.91
N PRO A 606 22.82 10.18 29.20
CA PRO A 606 22.35 9.20 30.17
C PRO A 606 20.82 9.24 30.28
N ALA A 607 20.18 8.08 30.18
CA ALA A 607 18.73 7.99 30.24
C ALA A 607 18.26 6.81 31.08
N ILE A 608 17.13 7.01 31.76
CA ILE A 608 16.34 5.96 32.38
C ILE A 608 15.28 5.53 31.37
N PHE A 609 15.37 4.30 30.88
CA PHE A 609 14.40 3.75 29.95
C PHE A 609 13.30 2.99 30.69
N ILE A 610 12.05 3.28 30.32
CA ILE A 610 10.87 2.53 30.71
C ILE A 610 10.27 1.88 29.45
N PRO A 611 10.62 0.62 29.14
CA PRO A 611 10.19 -0.05 27.93
C PRO A 611 8.67 -0.16 27.81
N GLN A 612 8.19 -0.15 26.57
CA GLN A 612 6.77 -0.33 26.27
C GLN A 612 6.52 -1.63 25.51
N SER A 613 5.38 -2.25 25.81
CA SER A 613 4.93 -3.46 25.12
C SER A 613 3.52 -3.28 24.57
N ALA A 614 3.35 -3.56 23.29
CA ALA A 614 2.06 -3.72 22.62
C ALA A 614 2.26 -4.60 21.37
N PRO A 615 1.23 -5.31 20.87
CA PRO A 615 1.37 -6.27 19.75
C PRO A 615 1.91 -5.68 18.43
N TYR A 616 1.83 -4.36 18.25
CA TYR A 616 2.25 -3.63 17.06
C TYR A 616 3.48 -2.73 17.29
N LEU A 617 4.02 -2.72 18.52
CA LEU A 617 5.29 -2.06 18.81
C LEU A 617 6.45 -3.02 18.56
N ASP A 618 7.62 -2.47 18.37
CA ASP A 618 8.88 -3.19 18.43
C ASP A 618 9.20 -3.64 19.86
N ASP A 619 10.10 -4.61 20.01
CA ASP A 619 10.53 -5.13 21.31
C ASP A 619 11.44 -4.13 22.04
N GLN A 620 10.83 -3.16 22.71
CA GLN A 620 11.53 -2.13 23.46
C GLN A 620 12.26 -2.69 24.69
N GLU A 621 11.78 -3.81 25.24
CA GLU A 621 12.38 -4.44 26.41
C GLU A 621 13.73 -5.05 26.05
N ARG A 622 13.78 -5.82 24.95
CA ARG A 622 15.04 -6.36 24.42
C ARG A 622 16.03 -5.25 24.07
N ARG A 623 15.56 -4.11 23.55
CA ARG A 623 16.43 -2.95 23.28
C ARG A 623 17.00 -2.32 24.55
N ALA A 624 16.17 -2.08 25.56
CA ALA A 624 16.61 -1.47 26.81
C ALA A 624 17.54 -2.39 27.60
N ALA A 625 17.27 -3.70 27.62
CA ALA A 625 18.13 -4.70 28.23
C ALA A 625 19.52 -4.70 27.58
N ALA A 626 19.60 -4.71 26.25
CA ALA A 626 20.89 -4.68 25.54
C ALA A 626 21.74 -3.44 25.84
N MET A 627 21.10 -2.28 26.11
CA MET A 627 21.80 -1.09 26.59
C MET A 627 22.23 -1.19 28.06
N ALA A 628 21.34 -1.69 28.93
CA ALA A 628 21.59 -1.81 30.35
C ALA A 628 22.69 -2.82 30.67
N ASP A 629 22.75 -3.95 29.96
CA ASP A 629 23.80 -4.97 30.08
C ASP A 629 25.21 -4.45 29.75
N ARG A 630 25.29 -3.25 29.15
CA ARG A 630 26.52 -2.55 28.79
C ARG A 630 26.74 -1.28 29.61
N ASP A 631 25.96 -1.08 30.67
CA ASP A 631 26.01 0.12 31.53
C ASP A 631 25.78 1.43 30.76
N LEU A 632 25.04 1.39 29.64
CA LEU A 632 24.78 2.57 28.79
C LEU A 632 23.49 3.31 29.20
N CYS A 633 22.64 2.68 30.00
CA CYS A 633 21.41 3.26 30.54
C CYS A 633 20.95 2.53 31.81
N ALA A 634 20.03 3.15 32.55
CA ALA A 634 19.22 2.41 33.52
C ALA A 634 17.93 1.92 32.84
N ALA A 635 17.68 0.61 32.81
CA ALA A 635 16.42 0.05 32.34
C ALA A 635 15.52 -0.30 33.54
N ILE A 636 14.30 0.25 33.58
CA ILE A 636 13.35 0.06 34.68
C ILE A 636 12.01 -0.36 34.08
N THR A 637 11.49 -1.49 34.49
CA THR A 637 10.20 -1.98 33.99
C THR A 637 9.05 -1.11 34.51
N GLU A 638 7.92 -1.16 33.81
CA GLU A 638 6.75 -0.32 34.13
C GLU A 638 6.16 -0.54 35.54
N ARG A 639 6.58 -1.59 36.26
CA ARG A 639 6.07 -1.97 37.60
C ARG A 639 7.01 -1.60 38.73
N GLU A 640 8.24 -1.20 38.44
CA GLU A 640 9.31 -1.01 39.43
C GLU A 640 9.37 0.43 39.95
N PHE A 641 8.25 0.94 40.49
CA PHE A 641 8.13 2.33 40.94
C PHE A 641 9.17 2.74 42.00
N MET A 642 9.47 1.87 42.97
CA MET A 642 10.46 2.14 44.02
C MET A 642 11.88 2.24 43.44
N THR A 643 12.20 1.40 42.45
CA THR A 643 13.50 1.44 41.77
C THR A 643 13.61 2.73 40.95
N LEU A 644 12.53 3.13 40.26
CA LEU A 644 12.47 4.39 39.53
C LEU A 644 12.72 5.58 40.45
N GLU A 645 12.00 5.67 41.56
CA GLU A 645 12.14 6.75 42.54
C GLU A 645 13.57 6.85 43.08
N ARG A 646 14.15 5.72 43.50
CA ARG A 646 15.52 5.68 44.01
C ARG A 646 16.54 6.10 42.95
N THR A 647 16.38 5.66 41.70
CA THR A 647 17.31 5.98 40.62
C THR A 647 17.23 7.46 40.23
N VAL A 648 16.03 8.02 40.14
CA VAL A 648 15.84 9.45 39.87
C VAL A 648 16.43 10.30 40.98
N ALA A 649 16.20 9.95 42.26
CA ALA A 649 16.79 10.65 43.39
C ALA A 649 18.33 10.58 43.36
N ASP A 650 18.89 9.39 43.12
CA ASP A 650 20.35 9.19 43.02
C ASP A 650 20.99 10.05 41.90
N TRP A 651 20.36 10.12 40.73
CA TRP A 651 20.87 10.93 39.62
C TRP A 651 20.77 12.43 39.87
N LEU A 652 19.79 12.87 40.66
CA LEU A 652 19.64 14.28 41.03
C LEU A 652 20.54 14.68 42.21
N ASP A 653 20.81 13.78 43.14
CA ASP A 653 21.45 14.11 44.42
C ASP A 653 22.92 13.65 44.54
N HIS A 654 23.36 12.64 43.79
CA HIS A 654 24.65 11.96 43.99
C HIS A 654 25.43 11.66 42.69
N ASP A 655 25.16 12.39 41.60
CA ASP A 655 25.83 12.25 40.30
C ASP A 655 25.74 10.83 39.67
N GLY A 656 24.71 10.04 40.04
CA GLY A 656 24.54 8.67 39.53
C GLY A 656 24.49 8.55 37.99
N ALA A 657 24.11 9.64 37.30
CA ALA A 657 24.13 9.72 35.83
C ALA A 657 25.56 9.72 35.24
N GLU A 658 26.58 10.11 35.98
CA GLU A 658 27.97 10.23 35.49
C GLU A 658 28.61 8.86 35.21
N PHE A 659 28.19 7.82 35.95
CA PHE A 659 28.57 6.44 35.67
C PHE A 659 28.18 6.04 34.23
N TYR A 660 26.91 6.23 33.87
CA TYR A 660 26.39 5.96 32.54
C TYR A 660 27.00 6.88 31.48
N ARG A 661 27.23 8.16 31.81
CA ARG A 661 27.87 9.13 30.90
C ARG A 661 29.28 8.70 30.53
N SER A 662 30.05 8.21 31.50
CA SER A 662 31.40 7.69 31.27
C SER A 662 31.40 6.47 30.34
N ALA A 663 30.50 5.52 30.57
CA ALA A 663 30.31 4.36 29.69
C ALA A 663 29.88 4.77 28.27
N LEU A 664 28.93 5.69 28.16
CA LEU A 664 28.48 6.25 26.88
C LEU A 664 29.65 6.90 26.13
N ASN A 665 30.48 7.71 26.78
CA ASN A 665 31.63 8.37 26.12
C ASN A 665 32.68 7.39 25.59
N GLY A 666 32.85 6.25 26.26
CA GLY A 666 33.77 5.18 25.84
C GLY A 666 33.22 4.22 24.78
N PHE A 667 31.92 4.27 24.49
CA PHE A 667 31.29 3.31 23.58
C PHE A 667 31.51 3.67 22.11
N GLU A 668 32.02 2.73 21.31
CA GLU A 668 32.17 2.90 19.86
C GLU A 668 30.81 2.82 19.16
N LEU A 669 30.42 3.90 18.49
CA LEU A 669 29.11 3.98 17.82
C LEU A 669 29.19 3.37 16.41
N PRO A 670 28.18 2.58 16.01
CA PRO A 670 28.05 2.18 14.62
C PRO A 670 27.95 3.39 13.68
N LYS A 671 28.34 3.20 12.42
CA LYS A 671 28.16 4.22 11.38
C LYS A 671 26.66 4.40 11.09
N THR A 672 26.20 5.65 10.97
CA THR A 672 24.81 5.95 10.62
C THR A 672 24.48 5.54 9.17
N GLY A 673 23.21 5.19 8.93
CA GLY A 673 22.77 4.66 7.63
C GLY A 673 22.08 5.65 6.70
N ALA A 674 21.86 6.91 7.11
CA ALA A 674 21.03 7.86 6.36
C ALA A 674 21.54 8.10 4.93
N VAL A 675 22.85 8.34 4.80
CA VAL A 675 23.51 8.51 3.50
C VAL A 675 23.36 7.25 2.65
N LYS A 676 23.58 6.06 3.24
CA LYS A 676 23.48 4.81 2.48
C LYS A 676 22.05 4.54 2.01
N ALA A 677 21.05 4.83 2.84
CA ALA A 677 19.66 4.74 2.46
C ALA A 677 19.33 5.70 1.31
N ALA A 678 19.81 6.95 1.36
CA ALA A 678 19.60 7.93 0.30
C ALA A 678 20.27 7.53 -1.02
N GLU A 679 21.48 6.96 -0.98
CA GLU A 679 22.14 6.38 -2.17
C GLU A 679 21.26 5.31 -2.82
N LEU A 680 20.76 4.35 -2.03
CA LEU A 680 19.92 3.26 -2.54
C LEU A 680 18.62 3.79 -3.18
N LEU A 681 18.01 4.83 -2.60
CA LEU A 681 16.82 5.48 -3.16
C LEU A 681 17.15 6.28 -4.43
N THR A 682 18.30 6.95 -4.46
CA THR A 682 18.76 7.71 -5.63
C THR A 682 19.03 6.77 -6.81
N GLU A 683 19.70 5.64 -6.57
CA GLU A 683 19.91 4.62 -7.59
C GLU A 683 18.59 4.00 -8.08
N LEU A 684 17.59 3.84 -7.20
CA LEU A 684 16.28 3.32 -7.58
C LEU A 684 15.57 4.31 -8.52
N GLY A 685 15.55 5.59 -8.17
CA GLY A 685 14.95 6.65 -9.00
C GLY A 685 15.69 6.92 -10.32
N ALA A 686 16.96 6.50 -10.44
CA ALA A 686 17.77 6.67 -11.64
C ALA A 686 17.66 5.52 -12.66
N ARG A 687 17.01 4.40 -12.33
CA ARG A 687 16.87 3.21 -13.22
C ARG A 687 15.84 3.39 -14.36
N ILE A 688 15.43 4.61 -14.66
CA ILE A 688 14.35 4.95 -15.61
C ILE A 688 14.85 4.98 -17.06
#